data_AF-A0A4Y8WHK2-F1
#
_entry.id   AF-A0A4Y8WHK2-F1
#
_cell.length_a   1.000
_cell.length_b   1.000
_cell.length_c   1.000
_cell.angle_alpha   90.00
_cell.angle_beta   90.00
_cell.angle_gamma   90.00
#
_symmetry.space_group_name_H-M   'P 1'
#
loop_
_entity.id
_entity.type
_entity.pdbx_description
1 polymer ?
#
loop_
_entity_poly.entity_id
_entity_poly.type
_entity_poly.pdbx_seq_one_letter_code
_entity_poly.pdbx_strand_id
1 'polypeptide(L)'
;MKLVRLFSLLLVSLLFSSMAVAACHYKGKDDFTVSFTVTATDEYQSFFLQQGGHGYTLWNTKVRAESSVFTDETLVTGDTYQIRIVSDYRKTNKSSQLSYYRDSGNGWTLIEQKIQSLENGEHNPDVSGGINNIECSESVDPPPFEINVCDYVPNGLQTNVYTTTPAPFGAMQVGGVDNRIYPVNNDPKYSFLTIIQPANLCEYPNGSIGVCSFDASKVHGSLPMPSPDFNGGSRDYNCADDQTCQLNSGYYDEVTIDQNAKLQLTGGHYWIEELEFGEQNAQLEVLAPSIIHYKEIEFDAKNVKINQLGSSHELLFVGHGSDSGIVIPSFDGDDGNYVINAFFYIDPGADNNSNGFIINGSNNQIRGGITAHSIAISGSKNKIYPLSCESQPTPSLSSIEIKPFNYHLTCESDPENIVEVHMFDRDGNLVTGYQPTLVQENGSNLTINFISEANGIAKYRVVTNPTSSIGNYDLKASLTANGQSFEDTEQIKYVPYKFEVDDQYLIAGQNNQITIGVKACSDNGQLINLGYTGSPTASFNYNRPSISPTADDLEFSAVLNDNNRQADLTFKESGHITVQIEDSNFVCDEERCPSEGGSLKGEFDVYSRPWKIAICNVNETSNSANGNPATTTGTPGFMASGDEFSASYIPIIHPDSRGNMNEECSYPQTGNYGLDNGPLELTYSLVYPTSPPQQGVITPTSIPSFDSGNLTQTLSHTWNEVGTIRFQTGATYLTMELDSDIEDIGRFYPKFFRVINTPVWDYPSSQSFAYMNQPFDGVSFDVEALNANGSTVQNYASFVSSLTASFALFEPDFTERFNSPVPNKQWSLSSGRSIGTFEIAESSPTTNCASELCWEKAATAIGYEDGPFNGIGDGVSNISITDEGLPNVDPVAYQSSEENGSDPRLLTTQPDLRFGRVALDSLGSTVNTTLNIPLRVEFWNGGRFVVNSDDDAVSTILGESTSTNNNNIWVEEGQTAETLSFANGGLVNDGESDSITVTHSSQVRQQTQIWLELDNTDNDMPWLRYNWDDDLASDDANGEQDPSSVVTFGIYRGNDRVIFRGEPGLIGQ
;
A
#
# COMPACT_ATOMS: atom_id res chain seq x y z
N MET A 1 -27.59 -48.84 39.57
CA MET A 1 -26.62 -47.86 39.05
C MET A 1 -27.37 -46.71 38.37
N LYS A 2 -28.13 -45.96 39.16
CA LYS A 2 -29.00 -44.83 38.78
C LYS A 2 -29.23 -44.05 40.07
N LEU A 3 -28.26 -43.25 40.51
CA LEU A 3 -28.46 -42.26 41.59
C LEU A 3 -27.33 -41.20 41.70
N VAL A 4 -26.32 -41.21 40.82
CA VAL A 4 -25.21 -40.22 40.83
C VAL A 4 -25.31 -39.21 39.67
N ARG A 5 -26.31 -39.32 38.78
CA ARG A 5 -26.52 -38.38 37.66
C ARG A 5 -27.53 -37.25 37.93
N LEU A 6 -28.14 -37.16 39.12
CA LEU A 6 -29.14 -36.12 39.41
C LEU A 6 -28.63 -34.94 40.27
N PHE A 7 -27.40 -35.01 40.80
CA PHE A 7 -26.85 -33.93 41.66
C PHE A 7 -25.83 -33.04 40.94
N SER A 8 -25.39 -33.40 39.73
CA SER A 8 -24.49 -32.57 38.91
C SER A 8 -25.21 -31.71 37.86
N LEU A 9 -26.54 -31.82 37.75
CA LEU A 9 -27.36 -31.01 36.85
C LEU A 9 -28.09 -29.85 37.55
N LEU A 10 -27.99 -29.72 38.88
CA LEU A 10 -28.61 -28.62 39.63
C LEU A 10 -27.62 -27.54 40.10
N LEU A 11 -26.31 -27.75 39.90
CA LEU A 11 -25.25 -26.80 40.28
C LEU A 11 -24.61 -26.07 39.09
N VAL A 12 -24.94 -26.46 37.86
CA VAL A 12 -24.51 -25.75 36.62
C VAL A 12 -25.59 -24.74 36.15
N SER A 13 -26.79 -24.77 36.73
CA SER A 13 -27.88 -23.85 36.44
C SER A 13 -27.96 -22.62 37.38
N LEU A 14 -26.91 -22.35 38.16
CA LEU A 14 -26.87 -21.23 39.12
C LEU A 14 -25.60 -20.34 39.02
N LEU A 15 -24.87 -20.44 37.91
CA LEU A 15 -23.70 -19.58 37.61
C LEU A 15 -23.77 -18.88 36.24
N PHE A 16 -24.95 -18.78 35.62
CA PHE A 16 -25.23 -17.64 34.75
C PHE A 16 -25.65 -16.49 35.65
N SER A 17 -24.64 -15.81 36.20
CA SER A 17 -24.82 -14.42 36.62
C SER A 17 -25.30 -13.67 35.38
N SER A 18 -26.50 -13.12 35.49
CA SER A 18 -27.01 -12.11 34.59
C SER A 18 -25.95 -11.01 34.48
N MET A 19 -25.22 -10.96 33.37
CA MET A 19 -24.84 -9.66 32.84
C MET A 19 -26.16 -9.00 32.47
N ALA A 20 -26.68 -8.21 33.42
CA ALA A 20 -27.66 -7.21 33.09
C ALA A 20 -26.96 -6.29 32.09
N VAL A 21 -27.27 -6.47 30.81
CA VAL A 21 -27.15 -5.40 29.81
C VAL A 21 -27.85 -4.22 30.47
N ALA A 22 -27.11 -3.16 30.79
CA ALA A 22 -27.73 -1.94 31.26
C ALA A 22 -28.77 -1.55 30.21
N ALA A 23 -30.05 -1.57 30.59
CA ALA A 23 -31.11 -1.17 29.68
C ALA A 23 -30.87 0.31 29.36
N CYS A 24 -30.43 0.58 28.13
CA CYS A 24 -30.25 1.94 27.65
C CYS A 24 -31.62 2.63 27.60
N HIS A 25 -31.82 3.63 28.46
CA HIS A 25 -33.06 4.40 28.53
C HIS A 25 -32.81 5.81 27.97
N TYR A 26 -33.61 6.22 26.99
CA TYR A 26 -33.51 7.54 26.36
C TYR A 26 -34.64 8.44 26.84
N LYS A 27 -34.34 9.69 27.18
CA LYS A 27 -35.32 10.70 27.56
C LYS A 27 -35.41 11.76 26.47
N GLY A 28 -36.50 11.79 25.71
CA GLY A 28 -36.66 12.73 24.60
C GLY A 28 -36.66 14.22 24.98
N LYS A 29 -36.75 14.56 26.28
CA LYS A 29 -36.70 15.95 26.79
C LYS A 29 -35.49 16.23 27.67
N ASP A 30 -34.42 15.48 27.47
CA ASP A 30 -33.11 15.71 28.07
C ASP A 30 -32.03 15.50 26.99
N ASP A 31 -30.79 15.81 27.36
CA ASP A 31 -29.64 15.56 26.51
C ASP A 31 -29.37 14.05 26.46
N PHE A 32 -29.16 13.53 25.25
CA PHE A 32 -28.74 12.14 25.10
C PHE A 32 -27.93 11.93 23.83
N THR A 33 -27.08 10.91 23.84
CA THR A 33 -26.41 10.39 22.66
C THR A 33 -26.75 8.92 22.51
N VAL A 34 -27.04 8.48 21.29
CA VAL A 34 -27.20 7.06 20.94
C VAL A 34 -26.19 6.70 19.87
N SER A 35 -25.50 5.57 20.05
CA SER A 35 -24.62 5.00 19.03
C SER A 35 -25.03 3.56 18.73
N PHE A 36 -24.90 3.13 17.49
CA PHE A 36 -25.13 1.74 17.08
C PHE A 36 -24.41 1.42 15.79
N THR A 37 -24.07 0.14 15.59
CA THR A 37 -23.53 -0.35 14.32
C THR A 37 -24.67 -0.89 13.46
N VAL A 38 -24.65 -0.62 12.15
CA VAL A 38 -25.59 -1.18 11.18
C VAL A 38 -24.82 -1.83 10.02
N THR A 39 -25.07 -3.11 9.77
CA THR A 39 -24.72 -3.75 8.50
C THR A 39 -25.88 -3.55 7.55
N ALA A 40 -25.67 -2.79 6.48
CA ALA A 40 -26.71 -2.37 5.57
C ALA A 40 -27.21 -3.55 4.71
N THR A 41 -28.53 -3.62 4.54
CA THR A 41 -29.20 -4.66 3.75
C THR A 41 -30.22 -4.04 2.81
N ASP A 42 -30.66 -4.80 1.81
CA ASP A 42 -31.79 -4.41 0.96
C ASP A 42 -33.14 -4.44 1.70
N GLU A 43 -33.20 -4.91 2.95
CA GLU A 43 -34.41 -4.88 3.77
C GLU A 43 -34.57 -3.54 4.52
N TYR A 44 -35.80 -3.23 4.96
CA TYR A 44 -36.03 -2.04 5.79
C TYR A 44 -35.43 -2.24 7.17
N GLN A 45 -34.50 -1.36 7.54
CA GLN A 45 -33.87 -1.35 8.85
C GLN A 45 -34.24 -0.06 9.58
N SER A 46 -34.48 -0.16 10.89
CA SER A 46 -34.89 0.98 11.71
C SER A 46 -34.45 0.87 13.16
N PHE A 47 -34.12 2.03 13.72
CA PHE A 47 -33.94 2.26 15.15
C PHE A 47 -35.20 2.92 15.72
N PHE A 48 -36.03 2.13 16.40
CA PHE A 48 -37.28 2.57 16.99
C PHE A 48 -37.13 2.78 18.50
N LEU A 49 -37.69 3.87 19.02
CA LEU A 49 -37.74 4.17 20.45
C LEU A 49 -39.14 3.87 20.97
N GLN A 50 -39.24 2.85 21.82
CA GLN A 50 -40.49 2.33 22.36
C GLN A 50 -40.71 2.72 23.83
N GLN A 51 -41.90 3.23 24.14
CA GLN A 51 -42.38 3.46 25.49
C GLN A 51 -43.75 2.77 25.69
N GLY A 52 -43.73 1.60 26.33
CA GLY A 52 -44.93 0.79 26.52
C GLY A 52 -45.51 0.30 25.18
N GLY A 53 -46.74 0.71 24.84
CA GLY A 53 -47.42 0.34 23.59
C GLY A 53 -47.31 1.37 22.45
N HIS A 54 -46.52 2.43 22.63
CA HIS A 54 -46.33 3.53 21.68
C HIS A 54 -44.84 3.82 21.50
N GLY A 55 -44.47 4.61 20.48
CA GLY A 55 -43.09 4.98 20.20
C GLY A 55 -42.94 5.67 18.85
N TYR A 56 -41.70 5.96 18.47
CA TYR A 56 -41.37 6.62 17.20
C TYR A 56 -40.05 6.12 16.62
N THR A 57 -39.90 6.20 15.29
CA THR A 57 -38.65 5.83 14.61
C THR A 57 -37.67 6.99 14.65
N LEU A 58 -36.54 6.80 15.34
CA LEU A 58 -35.48 7.80 15.38
C LEU A 58 -34.66 7.80 14.08
N TRP A 59 -34.40 6.61 13.51
CA TRP A 59 -33.59 6.45 12.29
C TRP A 59 -34.06 5.24 11.47
N ASN A 60 -34.01 5.31 10.13
CA ASN A 60 -34.27 4.18 9.24
C ASN A 60 -33.55 4.27 7.89
N THR A 61 -33.57 3.17 7.13
CA THR A 61 -32.89 3.05 5.82
C THR A 61 -33.77 3.32 4.60
N LYS A 62 -35.09 3.41 4.77
CA LYS A 62 -36.05 3.65 3.65
C LYS A 62 -37.25 4.44 4.13
N VAL A 63 -37.86 5.22 3.24
CA VAL A 63 -39.09 5.94 3.56
C VAL A 63 -40.27 4.97 3.75
N ARG A 64 -40.94 5.02 4.91
CA ARG A 64 -42.26 4.40 5.16
C ARG A 64 -43.29 5.50 5.44
N ALA A 65 -44.58 5.15 5.39
CA ALA A 65 -45.68 6.09 5.64
C ALA A 65 -45.76 6.67 7.08
N GLU A 66 -44.90 6.20 8.00
CA GLU A 66 -44.79 6.69 9.37
C GLU A 66 -43.65 7.71 9.49
N SER A 67 -43.81 8.72 10.36
CA SER A 67 -42.82 9.80 10.52
C SER A 67 -41.58 9.32 11.26
N SER A 68 -40.46 9.13 10.56
CA SER A 68 -39.11 8.99 11.13
C SER A 68 -38.46 10.35 11.35
N VAL A 69 -37.53 10.43 12.31
CA VAL A 69 -36.72 11.64 12.50
C VAL A 69 -35.63 11.73 11.43
N PHE A 70 -34.84 10.67 11.26
CA PHE A 70 -33.81 10.56 10.21
C PHE A 70 -34.10 9.38 9.28
N THR A 71 -33.83 9.57 7.99
CA THR A 71 -33.92 8.53 6.97
C THR A 71 -32.69 8.58 6.09
N ASP A 72 -31.89 7.51 6.10
CA ASP A 72 -30.66 7.39 5.31
C ASP A 72 -30.80 6.28 4.26
N GLU A 73 -31.16 6.67 3.04
CA GLU A 73 -31.30 5.76 1.90
C GLU A 73 -29.96 5.55 1.14
N THR A 74 -28.85 6.11 1.64
CA THR A 74 -27.55 6.14 0.95
C THR A 74 -26.58 5.04 1.39
N LEU A 75 -26.98 4.18 2.32
CA LEU A 75 -26.16 3.05 2.74
C LEU A 75 -26.03 1.99 1.63
N VAL A 76 -24.82 1.51 1.40
CA VAL A 76 -24.51 0.45 0.41
C VAL A 76 -24.70 -0.92 1.05
N THR A 77 -25.51 -1.78 0.42
CA THR A 77 -25.80 -3.14 0.89
C THR A 77 -24.52 -3.98 1.03
N GLY A 78 -24.33 -4.60 2.19
CA GLY A 78 -23.15 -5.41 2.53
C GLY A 78 -22.12 -4.67 3.40
N ASP A 79 -22.10 -3.34 3.36
CA ASP A 79 -21.18 -2.55 4.15
C ASP A 79 -21.67 -2.36 5.59
N THR A 80 -20.72 -2.11 6.50
CA THR A 80 -21.00 -1.88 7.91
C THR A 80 -20.66 -0.45 8.30
N TYR A 81 -21.58 0.21 8.99
CA TYR A 81 -21.49 1.61 9.38
C TYR A 81 -21.66 1.78 10.88
N GLN A 82 -20.95 2.73 11.47
CA GLN A 82 -21.25 3.23 12.82
C GLN A 82 -22.17 4.44 12.70
N ILE A 83 -23.23 4.46 13.48
CA ILE A 83 -24.23 5.53 13.52
C ILE A 83 -24.20 6.15 14.90
N ARG A 84 -24.22 7.48 14.97
CA ARG A 84 -24.38 8.23 16.22
C ARG A 84 -25.42 9.33 16.06
N ILE A 85 -26.36 9.45 16.99
CA ILE A 85 -27.37 10.51 17.01
C ILE A 85 -27.28 11.23 18.36
N VAL A 86 -27.09 12.54 18.31
CA VAL A 86 -26.92 13.40 19.49
C VAL A 86 -28.12 14.32 19.61
N SER A 87 -28.73 14.38 20.80
CA SER A 87 -29.82 15.27 21.19
C SER A 87 -29.30 16.30 22.18
N ASP A 88 -29.30 17.57 21.79
CA ASP A 88 -29.11 18.72 22.68
C ASP A 88 -30.48 19.36 22.96
N TYR A 89 -31.00 19.16 24.17
CA TYR A 89 -32.34 19.59 24.55
C TYR A 89 -32.37 21.03 25.06
N ARG A 90 -33.02 21.90 24.28
CA ARG A 90 -33.19 23.31 24.64
C ARG A 90 -34.47 23.52 25.47
N LYS A 91 -34.29 23.66 26.79
CA LYS A 91 -35.38 23.95 27.75
C LYS A 91 -36.24 25.16 27.38
N THR A 92 -35.67 26.17 26.73
CA THR A 92 -36.37 27.40 26.32
C THR A 92 -37.41 27.15 25.23
N ASN A 93 -37.10 26.29 24.25
CA ASN A 93 -37.94 26.03 23.08
C ASN A 93 -38.71 24.70 23.16
N LYS A 94 -38.45 23.87 24.19
CA LYS A 94 -39.06 22.54 24.37
C LYS A 94 -38.87 21.62 23.16
N SER A 95 -37.70 21.72 22.54
CA SER A 95 -37.29 20.95 21.37
C SER A 95 -35.82 20.56 21.51
N SER A 96 -35.44 19.43 20.93
CA SER A 96 -34.04 19.03 20.83
C SER A 96 -33.47 19.43 19.47
N GLN A 97 -32.23 19.89 19.45
CA GLN A 97 -31.40 19.90 18.25
C GLN A 97 -30.79 18.50 18.12
N LEU A 98 -31.26 17.75 17.14
CA LEU A 98 -30.78 16.40 16.84
C LEU A 98 -29.75 16.47 15.72
N SER A 99 -28.62 15.79 15.92
CA SER A 99 -27.53 15.67 14.95
C SER A 99 -27.26 14.21 14.66
N TYR A 100 -27.32 13.82 13.39
CA TYR A 100 -27.10 12.45 12.92
C TYR A 100 -25.74 12.35 12.24
N TYR A 101 -24.90 11.44 12.75
CA TYR A 101 -23.55 11.14 12.26
C TYR A 101 -23.46 9.69 11.78
N ARG A 102 -22.59 9.47 10.78
CA ARG A 102 -22.28 8.16 10.20
C ARG A 102 -20.77 8.02 9.95
N ASP A 103 -20.22 6.84 10.22
CA ASP A 103 -18.84 6.46 9.89
C ASP A 103 -18.84 5.14 9.11
N SER A 104 -18.19 5.12 7.95
CA SER A 104 -18.06 3.97 7.04
C SER A 104 -16.69 3.28 7.14
N GLY A 105 -15.89 3.58 8.18
CA GLY A 105 -14.50 3.17 8.32
C GLY A 105 -13.47 4.25 7.96
N ASN A 106 -13.93 5.44 7.55
CA ASN A 106 -13.10 6.59 7.15
C ASN A 106 -13.27 7.80 8.07
N GLY A 107 -13.87 7.61 9.26
CA GLY A 107 -14.15 8.67 10.22
C GLY A 107 -15.60 9.15 10.20
N TRP A 108 -15.97 9.94 11.21
CA TRP A 108 -17.35 10.38 11.42
C TRP A 108 -17.74 11.55 10.54
N THR A 109 -18.85 11.40 9.80
CA THR A 109 -19.46 12.44 8.97
C THR A 109 -20.80 12.86 9.58
N LEU A 110 -21.06 14.17 9.72
CA LEU A 110 -22.39 14.70 10.04
C LEU A 110 -23.29 14.62 8.80
N ILE A 111 -24.35 13.82 8.87
CA ILE A 111 -25.26 13.58 7.75
C ILE A 111 -26.45 14.55 7.75
N GLU A 112 -27.07 14.78 8.90
CA GLU A 112 -28.26 15.64 8.98
C GLU A 112 -28.43 16.26 10.38
N GLN A 113 -28.98 17.48 10.45
CA GLN A 113 -29.42 18.11 11.70
C GLN A 113 -30.88 18.55 11.62
N LYS A 114 -31.64 18.32 12.68
CA LYS A 114 -33.07 18.71 12.79
C LYS A 114 -33.41 19.28 14.15
N ILE A 115 -34.32 20.23 14.18
CA ILE A 115 -34.98 20.65 15.42
C ILE A 115 -36.29 19.88 15.52
N GLN A 116 -36.41 19.01 16.51
CA GLN A 116 -37.57 18.13 16.68
C GLN A 116 -38.01 18.11 18.15
N SER A 117 -39.32 18.15 18.38
CA SER A 117 -39.87 17.82 19.68
C SER A 117 -40.01 16.30 19.79
N LEU A 118 -39.28 15.71 20.74
CA LEU A 118 -39.37 14.29 21.04
C LEU A 118 -40.34 14.02 22.19
N GLU A 119 -40.87 12.80 22.23
CA GLU A 119 -41.82 12.37 23.26
C GLU A 119 -41.15 12.28 24.65
N ASN A 120 -41.92 12.62 25.69
CA ASN A 120 -41.40 12.69 27.06
C ASN A 120 -41.45 11.33 27.78
N GLY A 121 -40.37 11.00 28.50
CA GLY A 121 -40.26 9.81 29.34
C GLY A 121 -39.18 8.86 28.85
N GLU A 122 -38.99 7.75 29.56
CA GLU A 122 -37.97 6.75 29.26
C GLU A 122 -38.43 5.83 28.12
N HIS A 123 -37.66 5.80 27.04
CA HIS A 123 -37.85 4.94 25.87
C HIS A 123 -36.78 3.85 25.85
N ASN A 124 -37.14 2.65 25.37
CA ASN A 124 -36.23 1.55 25.11
C ASN A 124 -36.01 1.38 23.61
N PRO A 125 -34.81 0.98 23.15
CA PRO A 125 -34.56 0.74 21.74
C PRO A 125 -35.20 -0.60 21.31
N ASP A 126 -35.94 -0.56 20.21
CA ASP A 126 -36.42 -1.70 19.44
C ASP A 126 -35.82 -1.57 18.02
N VAL A 127 -34.97 -2.51 17.64
CA VAL A 127 -34.16 -2.39 16.41
C VAL A 127 -34.43 -3.54 15.45
N SER A 128 -34.36 -3.26 14.16
CA SER A 128 -34.43 -4.28 13.10
C SER A 128 -33.17 -5.16 13.03
N GLY A 129 -33.24 -6.28 12.31
CA GLY A 129 -32.07 -7.11 11.99
C GLY A 129 -30.95 -6.33 11.32
N GLY A 130 -29.70 -6.67 11.63
CA GLY A 130 -28.49 -6.01 11.14
C GLY A 130 -28.04 -4.79 11.95
N ILE A 131 -28.79 -4.35 12.96
CA ILE A 131 -28.37 -3.33 13.94
C ILE A 131 -27.85 -4.01 15.20
N ASN A 132 -26.65 -3.64 15.66
CA ASN A 132 -26.03 -4.17 16.87
C ASN A 132 -25.19 -3.10 17.61
N ASN A 133 -24.51 -3.49 18.70
CA ASN A 133 -23.63 -2.63 19.52
C ASN A 133 -24.28 -1.30 19.95
N ILE A 134 -25.49 -1.38 20.51
CA ILE A 134 -26.24 -0.20 20.93
C ILE A 134 -25.66 0.37 22.21
N GLU A 135 -25.24 1.63 22.17
CA GLU A 135 -24.74 2.40 23.30
C GLU A 135 -25.55 3.67 23.48
N CYS A 136 -25.66 4.14 24.73
CA CYS A 136 -26.34 5.38 25.06
C CYS A 136 -25.65 6.12 26.20
N SER A 137 -25.77 7.44 26.20
CA SER A 137 -25.34 8.31 27.29
C SER A 137 -26.34 9.45 27.50
N GLU A 138 -26.51 9.90 28.75
CA GLU A 138 -27.29 11.10 29.11
C GLU A 138 -26.40 12.37 28.98
N SER A 139 -25.72 12.52 27.85
CA SER A 139 -24.84 13.66 27.55
C SER A 139 -24.88 14.03 26.08
N VAL A 140 -24.49 15.26 25.78
CA VAL A 140 -24.18 15.72 24.42
C VAL A 140 -22.77 15.28 24.07
N ASP A 141 -22.62 14.19 23.32
CA ASP A 141 -21.33 13.56 23.01
C ASP A 141 -21.19 13.31 21.49
N PRO A 142 -21.01 14.37 20.67
CA PRO A 142 -20.75 14.20 19.24
C PRO A 142 -19.46 13.41 19.01
N PRO A 143 -19.36 12.65 17.91
CA PRO A 143 -18.10 12.03 17.56
C PRO A 143 -17.03 13.09 17.31
N PRO A 144 -15.74 12.79 17.57
CA PRO A 144 -14.67 13.67 17.16
C PRO A 144 -14.66 13.77 15.63
N PHE A 145 -14.84 15.00 15.12
CA PHE A 145 -14.72 15.31 13.70
C PHE A 145 -13.24 15.55 13.40
N GLU A 146 -12.66 14.71 12.54
CA GLU A 146 -11.26 14.81 12.11
C GLU A 146 -11.20 15.17 10.63
N ILE A 147 -10.28 16.07 10.28
CA ILE A 147 -10.04 16.47 8.90
C ILE A 147 -9.00 15.51 8.31
N ASN A 148 -9.36 14.75 7.29
CA ASN A 148 -8.38 14.04 6.49
C ASN A 148 -7.70 15.02 5.52
N VAL A 149 -6.60 15.63 5.96
CA VAL A 149 -5.79 16.53 5.13
C VAL A 149 -4.98 15.77 4.08
N CYS A 150 -4.64 14.49 4.30
CA CYS A 150 -3.69 13.74 3.47
C CYS A 150 -4.22 13.41 2.08
N ASP A 151 -5.53 13.30 1.92
CA ASP A 151 -6.13 13.09 0.61
C ASP A 151 -6.00 14.35 -0.27
N TYR A 152 -6.09 15.53 0.34
CA TYR A 152 -6.12 16.82 -0.35
C TYR A 152 -4.74 17.48 -0.44
N VAL A 153 -3.93 17.37 0.62
CA VAL A 153 -2.65 18.06 0.78
C VAL A 153 -1.56 17.14 1.33
N PRO A 154 -1.19 16.06 0.62
CA PRO A 154 -0.15 15.13 1.07
C PRO A 154 1.25 15.73 1.27
N ASN A 155 1.57 16.87 0.65
CA ASN A 155 2.82 17.60 0.84
C ASN A 155 2.53 19.10 1.04
N GLY A 156 3.41 19.81 1.75
CA GLY A 156 3.19 21.20 2.13
C GLY A 156 3.08 22.19 0.97
N LEU A 157 3.73 21.93 -0.17
CA LEU A 157 3.50 22.66 -1.43
C LEU A 157 3.61 21.70 -2.61
N GLN A 158 2.59 21.63 -3.46
CA GLN A 158 2.57 20.69 -4.59
C GLN A 158 1.52 21.02 -5.65
N THR A 159 1.70 20.40 -6.82
CA THR A 159 0.68 20.32 -7.87
C THR A 159 -0.29 19.16 -7.67
N ASN A 160 -1.52 19.31 -8.14
CA ASN A 160 -2.51 18.23 -8.30
C ASN A 160 -2.74 17.83 -9.76
N VAL A 161 -1.91 18.32 -10.69
CA VAL A 161 -2.02 17.98 -12.12
C VAL A 161 -0.81 17.19 -12.57
N TYR A 162 -1.07 16.05 -13.21
CA TYR A 162 -0.05 15.13 -13.72
C TYR A 162 -0.20 14.91 -15.23
N THR A 163 0.92 14.69 -15.91
CA THR A 163 0.92 14.34 -17.34
C THR A 163 0.57 12.86 -17.56
N THR A 164 0.31 12.47 -18.83
CA THR A 164 -0.02 11.08 -19.22
C THR A 164 1.06 10.05 -18.89
N THR A 165 2.32 10.50 -18.72
CA THR A 165 3.42 9.73 -18.13
C THR A 165 3.61 10.29 -16.71
N PRO A 166 3.18 9.61 -15.63
CA PRO A 166 2.97 10.20 -14.31
C PRO A 166 4.11 11.12 -13.86
N ALA A 167 3.93 12.41 -14.07
CA ALA A 167 4.90 13.45 -13.77
C ALA A 167 4.12 14.74 -13.44
N PRO A 168 4.51 15.47 -12.39
CA PRO A 168 3.99 16.80 -12.08
C PRO A 168 3.94 17.70 -13.32
N PHE A 169 2.86 18.47 -13.49
CA PHE A 169 2.73 19.42 -14.61
C PHE A 169 2.76 20.89 -14.17
N GLY A 170 2.36 21.19 -12.93
CA GLY A 170 2.32 22.55 -12.37
C GLY A 170 3.66 23.26 -12.17
N ALA A 171 3.61 24.56 -11.90
CA ALA A 171 4.76 25.39 -11.57
C ALA A 171 4.65 26.06 -10.20
N MET A 172 5.79 26.22 -9.51
CA MET A 172 5.92 27.17 -8.39
C MET A 172 6.77 28.36 -8.83
N GLN A 173 6.19 29.56 -8.82
CA GLN A 173 6.86 30.78 -9.26
C GLN A 173 6.93 31.78 -8.12
N VAL A 174 8.13 32.08 -7.64
CA VAL A 174 8.36 33.06 -6.58
C VAL A 174 9.23 34.19 -7.12
N GLY A 175 8.62 35.37 -7.22
CA GLY A 175 9.25 36.64 -7.53
C GLY A 175 9.32 37.55 -6.30
N GLY A 176 9.33 38.86 -6.53
CA GLY A 176 9.35 39.87 -5.47
C GLY A 176 10.67 39.94 -4.69
N VAL A 177 10.65 40.65 -3.56
CA VAL A 177 11.81 40.80 -2.65
C VAL A 177 11.47 40.30 -1.24
N ASP A 178 12.45 39.68 -0.58
CA ASP A 178 12.37 39.21 0.80
C ASP A 178 11.26 38.18 1.12
N ASN A 179 10.74 37.47 0.11
CA ASN A 179 9.87 36.32 0.33
C ASN A 179 10.65 35.15 0.94
N ARG A 180 10.06 34.43 1.89
CA ARG A 180 10.68 33.31 2.60
C ARG A 180 9.74 32.12 2.72
N ILE A 181 10.27 30.93 2.48
CA ILE A 181 9.62 29.64 2.76
C ILE A 181 10.40 28.98 3.89
N TYR A 182 9.69 28.41 4.86
CA TYR A 182 10.26 27.74 6.05
C TYR A 182 9.85 26.26 6.05
N PRO A 183 10.57 25.38 5.33
CA PRO A 183 10.25 23.96 5.27
C PRO A 183 10.34 23.26 6.63
N VAL A 184 9.57 22.18 6.81
CA VAL A 184 9.61 21.34 8.03
C VAL A 184 10.90 20.52 8.13
N ASN A 185 11.51 20.17 7.01
CA ASN A 185 12.75 19.38 6.95
C ASN A 185 13.76 20.00 5.99
N ASN A 186 15.00 19.51 6.01
CA ASN A 186 16.10 20.04 5.19
C ASN A 186 16.00 19.66 3.69
N ASP A 187 15.09 18.78 3.30
CA ASP A 187 14.90 18.32 1.91
C ASP A 187 13.42 18.05 1.57
N PRO A 188 12.58 19.10 1.46
CA PRO A 188 11.13 18.93 1.38
C PRO A 188 10.63 18.29 0.07
N LYS A 189 11.45 18.35 -0.99
CA LYS A 189 11.13 17.84 -2.34
C LYS A 189 9.70 18.20 -2.77
N TYR A 190 9.43 19.49 -2.97
CA TYR A 190 8.12 19.95 -3.45
C TYR A 190 7.82 19.38 -4.85
N SER A 191 6.57 19.02 -5.10
CA SER A 191 6.13 18.34 -6.33
C SER A 191 5.61 19.35 -7.35
N PHE A 192 6.45 19.72 -8.31
CA PHE A 192 6.13 20.60 -9.44
C PHE A 192 6.99 20.24 -10.65
N LEU A 193 6.47 20.46 -11.86
CA LEU A 193 7.24 20.30 -13.09
C LEU A 193 8.43 21.27 -13.13
N THR A 194 8.17 22.51 -12.71
CA THR A 194 9.16 23.58 -12.73
C THR A 194 9.02 24.49 -11.52
N ILE A 195 10.15 24.92 -10.98
CA ILE A 195 10.19 25.94 -9.92
C ILE A 195 11.08 27.10 -10.38
N ILE A 196 10.52 28.30 -10.34
CA ILE A 196 11.23 29.57 -10.57
C ILE A 196 11.32 30.27 -9.22
N GLN A 197 12.52 30.41 -8.67
CA GLN A 197 12.73 30.91 -7.31
C GLN A 197 14.02 31.74 -7.17
N PRO A 198 14.08 32.70 -6.22
CA PRO A 198 15.32 33.37 -5.87
C PRO A 198 16.27 32.43 -5.10
N ALA A 199 17.57 32.75 -5.12
CA ALA A 199 18.61 31.90 -4.51
C ALA A 199 18.51 31.78 -2.97
N ASN A 200 17.77 32.68 -2.33
CA ASN A 200 17.60 32.80 -0.89
C ASN A 200 16.12 32.66 -0.51
N LEU A 201 15.40 31.69 -1.08
CA LEU A 201 13.97 31.51 -0.80
C LEU A 201 13.71 30.71 0.48
N CYS A 202 14.30 29.53 0.58
CA CYS A 202 14.08 28.60 1.69
C CYS A 202 15.04 28.87 2.84
N GLU A 203 14.51 28.94 4.06
CA GLU A 203 15.25 28.93 5.32
C GLU A 203 14.95 27.61 6.04
N TYR A 204 15.96 26.75 6.11
CA TYR A 204 15.82 25.37 6.57
C TYR A 204 15.95 25.24 8.09
N PRO A 205 15.42 24.16 8.70
CA PRO A 205 15.52 23.92 10.15
C PRO A 205 16.96 23.95 10.70
N ASN A 206 17.94 23.53 9.90
CA ASN A 206 19.36 23.61 10.27
C ASN A 206 19.97 25.05 10.24
N GLY A 207 19.14 26.07 9.98
CA GLY A 207 19.55 27.48 9.89
C GLY A 207 20.17 27.88 8.54
N SER A 208 20.27 26.96 7.57
CA SER A 208 20.78 27.27 6.23
C SER A 208 19.74 27.99 5.38
N ILE A 209 20.22 28.86 4.48
CA ILE A 209 19.36 29.64 3.57
C ILE A 209 19.77 29.32 2.13
N GLY A 210 18.80 28.95 1.29
CA GLY A 210 19.06 28.55 -0.10
C GLY A 210 17.82 28.50 -0.99
N VAL A 211 17.94 27.79 -2.13
CA VAL A 211 16.81 27.44 -2.99
C VAL A 211 16.03 26.29 -2.38
N CYS A 212 14.72 26.27 -2.51
CA CYS A 212 13.87 25.17 -2.08
C CYS A 212 14.10 23.92 -2.94
N SER A 213 14.18 22.76 -2.28
CA SER A 213 14.31 21.46 -2.94
C SER A 213 13.00 21.05 -3.62
N PHE A 214 13.10 20.46 -4.81
CA PHE A 214 11.95 20.00 -5.59
C PHE A 214 12.25 18.70 -6.34
N ASP A 215 11.20 17.95 -6.64
CA ASP A 215 11.27 16.70 -7.38
C ASP A 215 10.22 16.69 -8.49
N ALA A 216 10.69 16.82 -9.74
CA ALA A 216 9.85 16.82 -10.94
C ALA A 216 9.35 15.42 -11.35
N SER A 217 9.60 14.39 -10.54
CA SER A 217 9.07 13.03 -10.70
C SER A 217 8.15 12.60 -9.55
N LYS A 218 8.07 13.39 -8.47
CA LYS A 218 7.28 13.07 -7.29
C LYS A 218 5.79 13.22 -7.57
N VAL A 219 5.07 12.11 -7.64
CA VAL A 219 3.61 12.06 -7.79
C VAL A 219 2.94 11.56 -6.51
N HIS A 220 1.71 11.99 -6.26
CA HIS A 220 0.91 11.57 -5.12
C HIS A 220 -0.34 10.84 -5.61
N GLY A 221 -0.53 9.59 -5.18
CA GLY A 221 -1.63 8.73 -5.64
C GLY A 221 -3.04 9.20 -5.24
N SER A 222 -3.16 10.07 -4.23
CA SER A 222 -4.42 10.71 -3.83
C SER A 222 -4.80 11.90 -4.72
N LEU A 223 -3.92 12.36 -5.62
CA LEU A 223 -4.14 13.56 -6.43
C LEU A 223 -4.32 13.24 -7.93
N PRO A 224 -5.14 14.02 -8.67
CA PRO A 224 -6.13 14.95 -8.14
C PRO A 224 -7.20 14.19 -7.36
N MET A 225 -7.55 14.72 -6.18
CA MET A 225 -8.62 14.16 -5.37
C MET A 225 -9.96 14.39 -6.09
N PRO A 226 -10.80 13.36 -6.33
CA PRO A 226 -12.11 13.56 -6.94
C PRO A 226 -12.94 14.48 -6.03
N SER A 227 -13.17 15.72 -6.47
CA SER A 227 -13.97 16.67 -5.70
C SER A 227 -15.43 16.18 -5.69
N PRO A 228 -16.10 16.10 -4.53
CA PRO A 228 -17.52 15.81 -4.47
C PRO A 228 -18.31 16.90 -5.23
N ASP A 229 -19.46 16.54 -5.81
CA ASP A 229 -20.32 17.52 -6.48
C ASP A 229 -20.64 18.70 -5.54
N PHE A 230 -20.37 19.92 -6.00
CA PHE A 230 -20.65 21.11 -5.21
C PHE A 230 -22.15 21.31 -5.01
N ASN A 231 -22.56 21.39 -3.74
CA ASN A 231 -23.93 21.67 -3.35
C ASN A 231 -23.99 23.07 -2.73
N GLY A 232 -24.50 24.06 -3.46
CA GLY A 232 -24.66 25.44 -2.97
C GLY A 232 -25.88 25.63 -2.07
N GLY A 233 -25.85 26.66 -1.23
CA GLY A 233 -27.00 27.10 -0.42
C GLY A 233 -27.90 28.10 -1.13
N SER A 234 -28.83 28.69 -0.37
CA SER A 234 -29.63 29.86 -0.81
C SER A 234 -29.71 30.90 0.32
N ARG A 235 -28.75 30.82 1.25
CA ARG A 235 -28.74 31.58 2.49
C ARG A 235 -27.51 32.47 2.52
N ASP A 236 -27.75 33.76 2.61
CA ASP A 236 -26.69 34.75 2.83
C ASP A 236 -26.45 34.90 4.33
N TYR A 237 -25.19 35.07 4.73
CA TYR A 237 -24.81 35.31 6.11
C TYR A 237 -23.78 36.43 6.19
N ASN A 238 -24.16 37.56 6.77
CA ASN A 238 -23.23 38.65 7.07
C ASN A 238 -22.88 38.67 8.57
N CYS A 239 -21.58 38.55 8.88
CA CYS A 239 -21.02 38.91 10.18
C CYS A 239 -20.61 40.40 10.20
N ALA A 240 -21.53 41.23 10.70
CA ALA A 240 -21.44 42.68 10.65
C ALA A 240 -20.31 43.27 11.52
N ASP A 241 -20.01 44.56 11.27
CA ASP A 241 -18.97 45.34 11.93
C ASP A 241 -18.86 45.14 13.44
N ASP A 242 -17.63 44.95 13.92
CA ASP A 242 -17.25 44.82 15.32
C ASP A 242 -17.97 43.68 16.08
N GLN A 243 -18.53 42.68 15.38
CA GLN A 243 -19.22 41.55 16.00
C GLN A 243 -18.36 40.28 16.09
N THR A 244 -18.75 39.39 16.99
CA THR A 244 -18.34 37.98 16.97
C THR A 244 -19.57 37.14 16.67
N CYS A 245 -19.55 36.45 15.53
CA CYS A 245 -20.69 35.71 15.00
C CYS A 245 -20.34 34.22 14.92
N GLN A 246 -21.28 33.34 15.26
CA GLN A 246 -21.08 31.89 15.13
C GLN A 246 -21.81 31.37 13.90
N LEU A 247 -21.09 30.67 13.03
CA LEU A 247 -21.64 30.01 11.85
C LEU A 247 -21.68 28.51 12.10
N ASN A 248 -22.85 27.90 11.91
CA ASN A 248 -23.00 26.45 11.96
C ASN A 248 -22.68 25.83 10.59
N SER A 249 -22.26 24.57 10.57
CA SER A 249 -22.11 23.80 9.34
C SER A 249 -23.40 23.80 8.51
N GLY A 250 -23.26 23.73 7.19
CA GLY A 250 -24.40 23.82 6.28
C GLY A 250 -24.08 24.44 4.93
N TYR A 251 -25.14 24.87 4.24
CA TYR A 251 -25.12 25.35 2.86
C TYR A 251 -25.48 26.84 2.82
N TYR A 252 -24.61 27.64 2.22
CA TYR A 252 -24.70 29.09 2.11
C TYR A 252 -24.52 29.51 0.65
N ASP A 253 -25.19 30.60 0.29
CA ASP A 253 -24.96 31.28 -0.98
C ASP A 253 -23.75 32.19 -0.75
N GLU A 254 -23.94 33.28 0.00
CA GLU A 254 -22.88 34.23 0.34
C GLU A 254 -22.58 34.24 1.86
N VAL A 255 -21.30 34.32 2.23
CA VAL A 255 -20.87 34.57 3.61
C VAL A 255 -19.89 35.74 3.65
N THR A 256 -20.30 36.87 4.21
CA THR A 256 -19.50 38.09 4.30
C THR A 256 -19.01 38.33 5.73
N ILE A 257 -17.76 38.76 5.87
CA ILE A 257 -17.14 39.17 7.14
C ILE A 257 -16.73 40.64 7.06
N ASP A 258 -17.46 41.50 7.77
CA ASP A 258 -17.30 42.96 7.74
C ASP A 258 -16.15 43.46 8.67
N GLN A 259 -16.10 44.76 8.94
CA GLN A 259 -14.95 45.42 9.55
C GLN A 259 -14.73 44.97 11.01
N ASN A 260 -13.51 44.57 11.34
CA ASN A 260 -13.14 44.04 12.66
C ASN A 260 -14.02 42.86 13.14
N ALA A 261 -14.84 42.29 12.27
CA ALA A 261 -15.76 41.22 12.62
C ALA A 261 -15.00 39.90 12.76
N LYS A 262 -15.56 38.99 13.57
CA LYS A 262 -15.00 37.68 13.86
C LYS A 262 -16.05 36.59 13.64
N LEU A 263 -15.91 35.85 12.55
CA LEU A 263 -16.71 34.66 12.26
C LEU A 263 -16.10 33.43 12.95
N GLN A 264 -16.89 32.70 13.72
CA GLN A 264 -16.47 31.49 14.44
C GLN A 264 -17.21 30.27 13.90
N LEU A 265 -16.47 29.34 13.31
CA LEU A 265 -17.02 28.08 12.79
C LEU A 265 -17.19 27.08 13.95
N THR A 266 -18.37 26.48 14.05
CA THR A 266 -18.69 25.51 15.12
C THR A 266 -18.24 24.08 14.82
N GLY A 267 -17.48 23.84 13.75
CA GLY A 267 -17.03 22.51 13.30
C GLY A 267 -17.88 21.88 12.19
N GLY A 268 -17.29 20.96 11.43
CA GLY A 268 -17.95 20.21 10.34
C GLY A 268 -17.76 20.80 8.93
N HIS A 269 -18.67 20.49 8.01
CA HIS A 269 -18.61 20.94 6.61
C HIS A 269 -19.43 22.21 6.35
N TYR A 270 -18.84 23.14 5.62
CA TYR A 270 -19.47 24.37 5.15
C TYR A 270 -19.40 24.37 3.63
N TRP A 271 -20.54 24.54 2.96
CA TRP A 271 -20.62 24.67 1.52
C TRP A 271 -21.06 26.08 1.20
N ILE A 272 -20.16 26.89 0.68
CA ILE A 272 -20.34 28.34 0.52
C ILE A 272 -20.12 28.67 -0.95
N GLU A 273 -21.10 29.27 -1.63
CA GLU A 273 -20.90 29.70 -3.03
C GLU A 273 -19.80 30.76 -3.06
N GLU A 274 -19.93 31.80 -2.24
CA GLU A 274 -19.01 32.93 -2.14
C GLU A 274 -18.66 33.25 -0.67
N LEU A 275 -17.38 33.22 -0.32
CA LEU A 275 -16.86 33.63 0.99
C LEU A 275 -16.07 34.93 0.86
N GLU A 276 -16.61 36.01 1.40
CA GLU A 276 -16.08 37.36 1.23
C GLU A 276 -15.47 37.89 2.53
N PHE A 277 -14.18 38.24 2.49
CA PHE A 277 -13.52 39.05 3.51
C PHE A 277 -13.63 40.53 3.12
N GLY A 278 -14.84 41.08 3.23
CA GLY A 278 -15.24 42.35 2.62
C GLY A 278 -14.52 43.59 3.17
N GLU A 279 -14.16 43.60 4.46
CA GLU A 279 -13.63 44.81 5.12
C GLU A 279 -12.39 44.58 6.03
N GLN A 280 -11.77 45.69 6.46
CA GLN A 280 -10.47 45.64 7.17
C GLN A 280 -10.56 44.87 8.48
N ASN A 281 -9.52 44.09 8.78
CA ASN A 281 -9.40 43.29 9.99
C ASN A 281 -10.49 42.21 10.15
N ALA A 282 -11.12 41.74 9.06
CA ALA A 282 -12.00 40.58 9.08
C ALA A 282 -11.27 39.33 9.61
N GLN A 283 -11.94 38.56 10.47
CA GLN A 283 -11.37 37.39 11.15
C GLN A 283 -12.26 36.17 10.99
N LEU A 284 -11.66 35.02 10.70
CA LEU A 284 -12.29 33.71 10.76
C LEU A 284 -11.55 32.84 11.78
N GLU A 285 -12.26 32.27 12.74
CA GLU A 285 -11.73 31.34 13.75
C GLU A 285 -12.50 30.02 13.70
N VAL A 286 -11.83 28.93 14.08
CA VAL A 286 -12.48 27.61 14.24
C VAL A 286 -12.62 27.31 15.73
N LEU A 287 -13.82 26.92 16.16
CA LEU A 287 -14.07 26.41 17.52
C LEU A 287 -13.92 24.89 17.60
N ALA A 288 -14.03 24.23 16.45
CA ALA A 288 -13.81 22.80 16.23
C ALA A 288 -13.37 22.59 14.77
N PRO A 289 -12.73 21.44 14.44
CA PRO A 289 -12.18 21.25 13.10
C PRO A 289 -13.25 21.45 12.02
N SER A 290 -12.91 22.12 10.92
CA SER A 290 -13.86 22.55 9.89
C SER A 290 -13.31 22.37 8.47
N ILE A 291 -14.17 21.93 7.55
CA ILE A 291 -13.89 21.90 6.10
C ILE A 291 -14.79 22.91 5.41
N ILE A 292 -14.21 23.85 4.67
CA ILE A 292 -14.95 24.80 3.83
C ILE A 292 -14.82 24.38 2.37
N HIS A 293 -15.92 23.89 1.81
CA HIS A 293 -16.11 23.75 0.37
C HIS A 293 -16.59 25.10 -0.19
N TYR A 294 -15.88 25.64 -1.18
CA TYR A 294 -16.20 26.93 -1.78
C TYR A 294 -16.13 26.92 -3.31
N LYS A 295 -16.87 27.82 -3.95
CA LYS A 295 -16.62 28.16 -5.37
C LYS A 295 -15.77 29.40 -5.52
N GLU A 296 -15.99 30.43 -4.69
CA GLU A 296 -15.24 31.69 -4.76
C GLU A 296 -14.85 32.18 -3.34
N ILE A 297 -13.63 32.72 -3.21
CA ILE A 297 -13.16 33.42 -2.01
C ILE A 297 -12.63 34.78 -2.43
N GLU A 298 -13.21 35.83 -1.87
CA GLU A 298 -12.82 37.21 -2.13
C GLU A 298 -12.10 37.84 -0.93
N PHE A 299 -11.03 38.60 -1.22
CA PHE A 299 -10.16 39.22 -0.23
C PHE A 299 -10.11 40.74 -0.45
N ASP A 300 -11.17 41.46 -0.11
CA ASP A 300 -11.35 42.85 -0.53
C ASP A 300 -10.59 43.90 0.29
N ALA A 301 -10.13 43.52 1.48
CA ALA A 301 -9.49 44.46 2.40
C ALA A 301 -8.27 43.90 3.13
N LYS A 302 -7.47 44.81 3.71
CA LYS A 302 -6.23 44.47 4.43
C LYS A 302 -6.44 43.88 5.83
N ASN A 303 -5.39 43.23 6.35
CA ASN A 303 -5.26 42.65 7.70
C ASN A 303 -6.22 41.48 8.00
N VAL A 304 -6.54 40.66 7.00
CA VAL A 304 -7.38 39.47 7.19
C VAL A 304 -6.66 38.43 8.06
N LYS A 305 -7.40 37.82 9.00
CA LYS A 305 -6.87 36.79 9.91
C LYS A 305 -7.72 35.53 9.82
N ILE A 306 -7.10 34.44 9.38
CA ILE A 306 -7.77 33.14 9.27
C ILE A 306 -7.08 32.19 10.23
N ASN A 307 -7.82 31.78 11.26
CA ASN A 307 -7.40 30.83 12.26
C ASN A 307 -6.04 31.15 12.91
N GLN A 308 -5.72 32.44 13.07
CA GLN A 308 -4.38 32.91 13.46
C GLN A 308 -3.83 32.26 14.75
N LEU A 309 -4.70 31.91 15.69
CA LEU A 309 -4.32 31.31 16.98
C LEU A 309 -4.51 29.79 17.04
N GLY A 310 -5.18 29.19 16.06
CA GLY A 310 -5.48 27.75 16.02
C GLY A 310 -4.50 26.97 15.16
N SER A 311 -4.66 25.64 15.18
CA SER A 311 -3.83 24.73 14.38
C SER A 311 -4.27 24.76 12.93
N SER A 312 -3.31 24.76 11.99
CA SER A 312 -3.62 24.65 10.56
C SER A 312 -4.37 23.34 10.25
N HIS A 313 -4.12 22.26 11.01
CA HIS A 313 -4.79 20.96 10.85
C HIS A 313 -6.28 20.96 11.24
N GLU A 314 -6.79 22.06 11.80
CA GLU A 314 -8.22 22.22 12.16
C GLU A 314 -9.03 22.95 11.08
N LEU A 315 -8.42 23.36 9.96
CA LEU A 315 -9.09 24.07 8.89
C LEU A 315 -8.59 23.67 7.50
N LEU A 316 -9.48 23.12 6.67
CA LEU A 316 -9.21 22.78 5.27
C LEU A 316 -10.19 23.50 4.34
N PHE A 317 -9.66 24.21 3.35
CA PHE A 317 -10.39 24.80 2.25
C PHE A 317 -10.32 23.90 1.01
N VAL A 318 -11.47 23.56 0.43
CA VAL A 318 -11.62 22.73 -0.76
C VAL A 318 -12.38 23.53 -1.83
N GLY A 319 -11.64 23.99 -2.84
CA GLY A 319 -12.19 24.75 -3.96
C GLY A 319 -12.85 23.85 -5.00
N HIS A 320 -13.94 24.33 -5.61
CA HIS A 320 -14.71 23.62 -6.62
C HIS A 320 -14.90 24.44 -7.89
N GLY A 321 -14.57 23.86 -9.05
CA GLY A 321 -14.83 24.47 -10.34
C GLY A 321 -13.83 25.57 -10.73
N SER A 322 -14.13 26.24 -11.85
CA SER A 322 -13.22 27.16 -12.54
C SER A 322 -12.88 28.42 -11.74
N ASP A 323 -13.76 28.85 -10.85
CA ASP A 323 -13.63 30.13 -10.13
C ASP A 323 -12.97 29.95 -8.74
N SER A 324 -12.60 28.71 -8.38
CA SER A 324 -12.04 28.37 -7.07
C SER A 324 -10.59 28.80 -6.84
N GLY A 325 -9.98 29.49 -7.81
CA GLY A 325 -8.63 30.00 -7.68
C GLY A 325 -8.54 31.12 -6.64
N ILE A 326 -7.59 31.03 -5.71
CA ILE A 326 -7.40 32.04 -4.65
C ILE A 326 -6.41 33.11 -5.10
N VAL A 327 -6.77 34.38 -4.89
CA VAL A 327 -5.90 35.54 -5.10
C VAL A 327 -5.81 36.39 -3.83
N ILE A 328 -4.63 36.47 -3.22
CA ILE A 328 -4.34 37.45 -2.17
C ILE A 328 -3.88 38.75 -2.86
N PRO A 329 -4.67 39.84 -2.84
CA PRO A 329 -4.41 41.01 -3.68
C PRO A 329 -3.29 41.89 -3.14
N SER A 330 -2.79 42.77 -4.00
CA SER A 330 -1.91 43.87 -3.63
C SER A 330 -2.72 45.14 -3.40
N PHE A 331 -2.41 45.88 -2.35
CA PHE A 331 -2.99 47.20 -2.08
C PHE A 331 -1.97 48.28 -2.44
N ASP A 332 -2.39 49.34 -3.16
CA ASP A 332 -1.51 50.38 -3.71
C ASP A 332 -0.60 51.03 -2.65
N GLY A 333 0.64 50.53 -2.52
CA GLY A 333 1.66 51.04 -1.61
C GLY A 333 1.54 50.59 -0.14
N ASP A 334 0.56 49.74 0.19
CA ASP A 334 0.32 49.23 1.55
C ASP A 334 0.61 47.72 1.64
N ASP A 335 1.05 47.27 2.82
CA ASP A 335 1.18 45.84 3.14
C ASP A 335 -0.22 45.22 3.39
N GLY A 336 -0.44 43.99 2.90
CA GLY A 336 -1.68 43.25 3.10
C GLY A 336 -1.82 42.73 4.54
N ASN A 337 -0.71 42.26 5.14
CA ASN A 337 -0.61 41.76 6.52
C ASN A 337 -1.54 40.58 6.87
N TYR A 338 -1.78 39.65 5.94
CA TYR A 338 -2.66 38.52 6.23
C TYR A 338 -1.94 37.52 7.14
N VAL A 339 -2.68 36.91 8.07
CA VAL A 339 -2.17 35.79 8.89
C VAL A 339 -3.13 34.63 8.79
N ILE A 340 -2.70 33.55 8.14
CA ILE A 340 -3.55 32.42 7.73
C ILE A 340 -2.94 31.12 8.26
N ASN A 341 -3.69 30.37 9.07
CA ASN A 341 -3.35 29.00 9.48
C ASN A 341 -4.40 28.01 8.94
N ALA A 342 -4.19 27.45 7.75
CA ALA A 342 -5.13 26.51 7.11
C ALA A 342 -4.46 25.70 6.00
N PHE A 343 -5.10 24.60 5.59
CA PHE A 343 -4.77 23.85 4.37
C PHE A 343 -5.67 24.28 3.21
N PHE A 344 -5.12 24.24 1.99
CA PHE A 344 -5.82 24.62 0.76
C PHE A 344 -5.68 23.55 -0.31
N TYR A 345 -6.81 23.11 -0.86
CA TYR A 345 -6.91 22.35 -2.09
C TYR A 345 -7.71 23.13 -3.12
N ILE A 346 -7.10 23.41 -4.27
CA ILE A 346 -7.71 24.16 -5.37
C ILE A 346 -8.02 23.19 -6.51
N ASP A 347 -9.23 23.29 -7.08
CA ASP A 347 -9.64 22.44 -8.20
C ASP A 347 -8.62 22.52 -9.37
N PRO A 348 -8.19 21.38 -9.94
CA PRO A 348 -7.33 21.35 -11.13
C PRO A 348 -7.85 22.18 -12.32
N GLY A 349 -9.17 22.37 -12.41
CA GLY A 349 -9.86 23.12 -13.45
C GLY A 349 -9.98 24.63 -13.20
N ALA A 350 -9.42 25.18 -12.11
CA ALA A 350 -9.45 26.61 -11.83
C ALA A 350 -8.78 27.44 -12.96
N ASP A 351 -9.50 28.43 -13.51
CA ASP A 351 -9.17 29.15 -14.77
C ASP A 351 -8.88 30.65 -14.56
N ASN A 352 -8.31 31.03 -13.42
CA ASN A 352 -7.97 32.44 -13.11
C ASN A 352 -6.78 33.01 -13.92
N ASN A 353 -6.64 32.62 -15.20
CA ASN A 353 -5.68 33.11 -16.17
C ASN A 353 -4.18 32.91 -15.89
N SER A 354 -3.74 32.33 -14.77
CA SER A 354 -2.44 31.62 -14.61
C SER A 354 -2.08 31.34 -13.13
N ASN A 355 -2.38 30.11 -12.67
CA ASN A 355 -1.90 29.44 -11.45
C ASN A 355 -2.87 29.50 -10.26
N GLY A 356 -3.51 28.38 -9.91
CA GLY A 356 -4.65 28.29 -8.98
C GLY A 356 -4.49 28.92 -7.57
N PHE A 357 -3.28 29.23 -7.07
CA PHE A 357 -3.08 29.99 -5.84
C PHE A 357 -2.06 31.13 -6.03
N ILE A 358 -2.49 32.39 -5.87
CA ILE A 358 -1.70 33.58 -6.19
C ILE A 358 -1.56 34.52 -4.97
N ILE A 359 -0.34 34.98 -4.70
CA ILE A 359 -0.04 35.98 -3.66
C ILE A 359 0.60 37.23 -4.30
N ASN A 360 -0.22 38.24 -4.55
CA ASN A 360 0.22 39.55 -5.05
C ASN A 360 0.58 40.53 -3.93
N GLY A 361 -0.09 40.42 -2.77
CA GLY A 361 0.14 41.28 -1.61
C GLY A 361 1.51 41.10 -0.94
N SER A 362 1.82 42.02 -0.03
CA SER A 362 3.06 42.01 0.76
C SER A 362 2.82 41.79 2.26
N ASN A 363 3.85 41.29 2.94
CA ASN A 363 3.90 41.01 4.39
C ASN A 363 2.83 40.02 4.89
N ASN A 364 2.47 39.03 4.08
CA ASN A 364 1.53 37.98 4.48
C ASN A 364 2.25 36.80 5.11
N GLN A 365 1.58 36.11 6.03
CA GLN A 365 2.04 34.89 6.68
C GLN A 365 1.01 33.77 6.48
N ILE A 366 1.45 32.65 5.90
CA ILE A 366 0.61 31.46 5.69
C ILE A 366 1.31 30.26 6.33
N ARG A 367 0.59 29.51 7.17
CA ARG A 367 1.03 28.26 7.80
C ARG A 367 0.02 27.16 7.48
N GLY A 368 0.50 26.03 6.96
CA GLY A 368 -0.35 24.95 6.45
C GLY A 368 0.15 24.47 5.09
N GLY A 369 -0.64 23.71 4.34
CA GLY A 369 -0.25 23.18 3.04
C GLY A 369 -1.09 23.73 1.88
N ILE A 370 -0.49 23.82 0.69
CA ILE A 370 -1.16 24.29 -0.53
C ILE A 370 -1.00 23.27 -1.65
N THR A 371 -2.13 22.72 -2.11
CA THR A 371 -2.26 21.90 -3.31
C THR A 371 -3.04 22.67 -4.36
N ALA A 372 -2.41 23.02 -5.47
CA ALA A 372 -3.06 23.73 -6.57
C ALA A 372 -2.38 23.40 -7.89
N HIS A 373 -3.03 23.62 -9.03
CA HIS A 373 -2.37 23.40 -10.33
C HIS A 373 -1.01 24.11 -10.40
N SER A 374 -0.91 25.36 -9.94
CA SER A 374 0.35 26.10 -9.82
C SER A 374 0.25 27.15 -8.71
N ILE A 375 1.39 27.53 -8.13
CA ILE A 375 1.49 28.51 -7.04
C ILE A 375 2.36 29.69 -7.51
N ALA A 376 1.86 30.92 -7.36
CA ALA A 376 2.58 32.13 -7.76
C ALA A 376 2.66 33.16 -6.62
N ILE A 377 3.85 33.69 -6.34
CA ILE A 377 4.10 34.70 -5.31
C ILE A 377 4.84 35.87 -5.98
N SER A 378 4.23 37.04 -6.07
CA SER A 378 4.80 38.22 -6.75
C SER A 378 5.08 39.40 -5.81
N GLY A 379 4.37 39.49 -4.67
CA GLY A 379 4.56 40.52 -3.66
C GLY A 379 5.86 40.40 -2.87
N SER A 380 5.99 41.13 -1.76
CA SER A 380 7.23 41.18 -0.96
C SER A 380 7.05 40.77 0.50
N LYS A 381 8.12 40.29 1.15
CA LYS A 381 8.14 39.92 2.59
C LYS A 381 7.11 38.87 3.01
N ASN A 382 6.63 38.05 2.08
CA ASN A 382 5.69 36.98 2.41
C ASN A 382 6.42 35.82 3.07
N LYS A 383 5.81 35.21 4.08
CA LYS A 383 6.35 34.08 4.85
C LYS A 383 5.43 32.88 4.75
N ILE A 384 5.91 31.79 4.15
CA ILE A 384 5.15 30.54 4.02
C ILE A 384 5.79 29.47 4.91
N TYR A 385 4.99 28.87 5.78
CA TYR A 385 5.37 27.76 6.66
C TYR A 385 4.63 26.50 6.19
N PRO A 386 5.13 25.84 5.12
CA PRO A 386 4.45 24.72 4.50
C PRO A 386 4.45 23.50 5.43
N LEU A 387 3.27 22.95 5.72
CA LEU A 387 3.09 21.75 6.54
C LEU A 387 2.56 20.59 5.70
N SER A 388 3.05 19.37 5.93
CA SER A 388 2.44 18.15 5.39
C SER A 388 1.14 17.81 6.10
N CYS A 389 0.37 16.90 5.52
CA CYS A 389 -0.91 16.47 6.09
C CYS A 389 -0.79 15.75 7.43
N GLU A 390 0.30 15.03 7.68
CA GLU A 390 0.54 14.38 8.96
C GLU A 390 0.70 15.45 10.03
N SER A 391 -0.19 15.45 11.02
CA SER A 391 -0.05 16.27 12.21
C SER A 391 1.22 15.82 12.93
N GLN A 392 2.28 16.61 12.81
CA GLN A 392 3.40 16.49 13.72
C GLN A 392 2.85 16.76 15.12
N PRO A 393 3.06 15.85 16.11
CA PRO A 393 2.60 16.11 17.46
C PRO A 393 3.21 17.43 17.93
N THR A 394 2.37 18.39 18.31
CA THR A 394 2.85 19.62 18.94
C THR A 394 3.62 19.22 20.20
N PRO A 395 4.92 19.51 20.30
CA PRO A 395 5.70 19.12 21.47
C PRO A 395 5.16 19.85 22.70
N SER A 396 4.49 19.11 23.58
CA SER A 396 4.00 19.63 24.85
C SER A 396 5.15 19.60 25.86
N LEU A 397 5.47 20.75 26.44
CA LEU A 397 6.43 20.86 27.54
C LEU A 397 6.11 19.84 28.63
N SER A 398 7.08 18.98 28.96
CA SER A 398 6.96 17.89 29.94
C SER A 398 7.89 18.09 31.15
N SER A 399 9.05 18.73 30.96
CA SER A 399 9.98 19.01 32.06
C SER A 399 10.84 20.24 31.78
N ILE A 400 11.48 20.75 32.82
CA ILE A 400 12.59 21.70 32.74
C ILE A 400 13.77 21.10 33.51
N GLU A 401 15.00 21.39 33.09
CA GLU A 401 16.22 20.92 33.74
C GLU A 401 17.21 22.09 33.85
N ILE A 402 17.74 22.34 35.05
CA ILE A 402 18.87 23.24 35.27
C ILE A 402 20.11 22.47 34.85
N LYS A 403 20.89 23.06 33.94
CA LYS A 403 22.23 22.61 33.57
C LYS A 403 23.26 23.60 34.11
N PRO A 404 23.71 23.52 35.37
CA PRO A 404 24.94 24.19 35.77
C PRO A 404 26.13 23.27 35.48
N PHE A 405 27.22 23.85 35.00
CA PHE A 405 28.54 23.23 35.17
C PHE A 405 28.82 23.28 36.68
N ASN A 406 28.52 22.23 37.43
CA ASN A 406 28.40 22.30 38.89
C ASN A 406 29.66 22.76 39.64
N TYR A 407 30.80 22.89 38.96
CA TYR A 407 32.01 23.53 39.47
C TYR A 407 32.37 24.79 38.67
N HIS A 408 32.13 25.96 39.27
CA HIS A 408 32.58 27.26 38.78
C HIS A 408 33.76 27.76 39.60
N LEU A 409 34.70 28.45 38.94
CA LEU A 409 35.82 29.06 39.64
C LEU A 409 35.40 30.42 40.23
N THR A 410 35.88 30.73 41.43
CA THR A 410 35.57 32.02 42.09
C THR A 410 36.07 33.26 41.34
N CYS A 411 36.99 33.08 40.39
CA CYS A 411 37.59 34.10 39.52
C CYS A 411 37.09 34.05 38.07
N GLU A 412 36.18 33.13 37.73
CA GLU A 412 35.50 33.14 36.43
C GLU A 412 34.67 34.43 36.29
N SER A 413 34.82 35.12 35.16
CA SER A 413 34.08 36.35 34.84
C SER A 413 33.72 36.37 33.34
N ASP A 414 32.86 37.31 32.93
CA ASP A 414 32.28 37.44 31.58
C ASP A 414 33.25 37.01 30.46
N PRO A 415 32.91 36.01 29.62
CA PRO A 415 31.59 35.39 29.40
C PRO A 415 31.19 34.24 30.36
N GLU A 416 32.00 33.93 31.36
CA GLU A 416 31.82 32.76 32.24
C GLU A 416 30.72 32.95 33.32
N ASN A 417 30.33 31.85 33.99
CA ASN A 417 29.21 31.71 34.96
C ASN A 417 27.80 31.75 34.35
N ILE A 418 27.64 31.04 33.23
CA ILE A 418 26.33 30.79 32.63
C ILE A 418 25.73 29.53 33.25
N VAL A 419 24.48 29.64 33.71
CA VAL A 419 23.63 28.51 34.05
C VAL A 419 22.51 28.47 33.02
N GLU A 420 22.27 27.30 32.47
CA GLU A 420 21.20 27.11 31.49
C GLU A 420 20.01 26.40 32.14
N VAL A 421 18.81 26.69 31.66
CA VAL A 421 17.60 25.95 31.98
C VAL A 421 17.01 25.47 30.67
N HIS A 422 17.03 24.17 30.46
CA HIS A 422 16.57 23.49 29.25
C HIS A 422 15.11 23.09 29.45
N MET A 423 14.29 23.26 28.42
CA MET A 423 12.88 22.89 28.43
C MET A 423 12.66 21.69 27.52
N PHE A 424 12.10 20.61 28.03
CA PHE A 424 11.93 19.36 27.28
C PHE A 424 10.47 18.97 27.09
N ASP A 425 10.16 18.34 25.96
CA ASP A 425 8.91 17.60 25.77
C ASP A 425 8.99 16.20 26.39
N ARG A 426 7.95 15.40 26.20
CA ARG A 426 7.87 14.04 26.75
C ARG A 426 8.91 13.08 26.15
N ASP A 427 9.43 13.40 24.97
CA ASP A 427 10.38 12.58 24.22
C ASP A 427 11.85 13.03 24.49
N GLY A 428 12.01 14.16 25.17
CA GLY A 428 13.28 14.76 25.56
C GLY A 428 13.84 15.71 24.50
N ASN A 429 13.02 16.22 23.58
CA ASN A 429 13.41 17.27 22.65
C ASN A 429 13.21 18.65 23.27
N LEU A 430 14.02 19.61 22.82
CA LEU A 430 13.95 20.98 23.32
C LEU A 430 12.68 21.71 22.84
N VAL A 431 11.98 22.35 23.78
CA VAL A 431 10.73 23.09 23.54
C VAL A 431 10.96 24.58 23.65
N THR A 432 10.87 25.29 22.54
CA THR A 432 11.18 26.73 22.46
C THR A 432 10.05 27.63 22.99
N GLY A 433 10.39 28.87 23.37
CA GLY A 433 9.40 29.94 23.59
C GLY A 433 8.87 30.05 25.02
N TYR A 434 9.47 29.33 25.97
CA TYR A 434 9.21 29.48 27.40
C TYR A 434 10.36 30.20 28.11
N GLN A 435 10.04 31.03 29.09
CA GLN A 435 11.03 31.70 29.92
C GLN A 435 10.89 31.25 31.38
N PRO A 436 11.65 30.25 31.84
CA PRO A 436 11.65 29.84 33.24
C PRO A 436 12.13 30.97 34.17
N THR A 437 11.85 30.85 35.46
CA THR A 437 12.46 31.68 36.51
C THR A 437 13.55 30.89 37.20
N LEU A 438 14.75 31.44 37.36
CA LEU A 438 15.85 30.83 38.13
C LEU A 438 16.15 31.67 39.37
N VAL A 439 16.15 31.04 40.55
CA VAL A 439 16.41 31.69 41.85
C VAL A 439 17.39 30.87 42.68
N GLN A 440 18.04 31.51 43.67
CA GLN A 440 18.71 30.77 44.73
C GLN A 440 17.67 30.23 45.71
N GLU A 441 17.65 28.92 45.92
CA GLU A 441 16.80 28.30 46.93
C GLU A 441 17.36 28.60 48.33
N ASN A 442 16.50 29.04 49.24
CA ASN A 442 16.84 29.32 50.65
C ASN A 442 18.02 30.31 50.87
N GLY A 443 18.24 31.29 49.99
CA GLY A 443 19.30 32.28 50.15
C GLY A 443 19.25 33.50 49.22
N SER A 444 20.23 34.40 49.37
CA SER A 444 20.37 35.64 48.59
C SER A 444 21.83 36.02 48.32
N ASN A 445 22.72 35.04 48.33
CA ASN A 445 24.15 35.20 48.11
C ASN A 445 24.53 35.16 46.62
N LEU A 446 23.56 34.86 45.74
CA LEU A 446 23.74 34.87 44.29
C LEU A 446 23.03 36.06 43.65
N THR A 447 23.68 36.65 42.64
CA THR A 447 23.07 37.56 41.67
C THR A 447 22.78 36.76 40.41
N ILE A 448 21.49 36.62 40.05
CA ILE A 448 21.03 35.83 38.90
C ILE A 448 20.34 36.77 37.91
N ASN A 449 20.86 36.85 36.69
CA ASN A 449 20.32 37.70 35.62
C ASN A 449 19.99 36.86 34.39
N PHE A 450 18.75 36.92 33.90
CA PHE A 450 18.37 36.32 32.62
C PHE A 450 19.10 37.02 31.46
N ILE A 451 19.56 36.23 30.49
CA ILE A 451 20.30 36.72 29.32
C ILE A 451 19.45 36.57 28.06
N SER A 452 18.99 35.36 27.77
CA SER A 452 18.28 35.01 26.53
C SER A 452 17.57 33.68 26.65
N GLU A 453 16.56 33.45 25.82
CA GLU A 453 16.08 32.11 25.48
C GLU A 453 16.15 31.94 23.96
N ALA A 454 16.65 30.79 23.53
CA ALA A 454 16.65 30.37 22.13
C ALA A 454 16.68 28.85 22.07
N ASN A 455 15.94 28.27 21.12
CA ASN A 455 15.92 26.83 20.85
C ASN A 455 15.64 25.97 22.09
N GLY A 456 14.81 26.46 23.01
CA GLY A 456 14.43 25.69 24.19
C GLY A 456 15.39 25.81 25.38
N ILE A 457 16.38 26.70 25.29
CA ILE A 457 17.43 26.89 26.29
C ILE A 457 17.42 28.32 26.80
N ALA A 458 17.07 28.49 28.08
CA ALA A 458 17.12 29.78 28.78
C ALA A 458 18.45 29.94 29.52
N LYS A 459 19.19 31.02 29.24
CA LYS A 459 20.51 31.29 29.83
C LYS A 459 20.44 32.36 30.92
N TYR A 460 21.09 32.10 32.04
CA TYR A 460 21.22 32.99 33.19
C TYR A 460 22.67 33.21 33.54
N ARG A 461 23.02 34.46 33.89
CA ARG A 461 24.31 34.79 34.50
C ARG A 461 24.17 34.69 36.01
N VAL A 462 24.93 33.81 36.65
CA VAL A 462 24.91 33.59 38.10
C VAL A 462 26.25 34.02 38.69
N VAL A 463 26.28 34.90 39.70
CA VAL A 463 27.54 35.37 40.32
C VAL A 463 27.38 35.45 41.83
N THR A 464 28.43 35.14 42.59
CA THR A 464 28.43 35.23 44.06
C THR A 464 28.50 36.67 44.60
N ASN A 465 27.88 36.89 45.77
CA ASN A 465 27.88 38.16 46.52
C ASN A 465 28.23 37.91 48.00
N PRO A 466 29.39 38.38 48.49
CA PRO A 466 30.42 39.14 47.78
C PRO A 466 31.14 38.29 46.71
N THR A 467 31.61 38.94 45.65
CA THR A 467 32.34 38.30 44.55
C THR A 467 33.51 37.49 45.10
N SER A 468 33.64 36.22 44.70
CA SER A 468 34.66 35.22 45.11
C SER A 468 34.37 34.32 46.32
N SER A 469 33.13 34.27 46.82
CA SER A 469 32.80 33.36 47.94
C SER A 469 32.73 31.89 47.52
N ILE A 470 33.61 31.06 48.10
CA ILE A 470 33.57 29.59 47.98
C ILE A 470 32.33 29.07 48.69
N GLY A 471 31.63 28.13 48.06
CA GLY A 471 30.47 27.49 48.68
C GLY A 471 29.58 26.78 47.68
N ASN A 472 28.61 26.07 48.23
CA ASN A 472 27.56 25.39 47.50
C ASN A 472 26.29 26.22 47.61
N TYR A 473 25.57 26.41 46.51
CA TYR A 473 24.37 27.21 46.46
C TYR A 473 23.29 26.42 45.71
N ASP A 474 22.16 26.20 46.36
CA ASP A 474 21.03 25.51 45.74
C ASP A 474 20.29 26.50 44.83
N LEU A 475 20.01 26.07 43.61
CA LEU A 475 19.26 26.79 42.59
C LEU A 475 17.90 26.12 42.41
N LYS A 476 16.88 26.92 42.12
CA LYS A 476 15.56 26.45 41.75
C LYS A 476 15.10 27.13 40.47
N ALA A 477 14.78 26.33 39.46
CA ALA A 477 14.09 26.75 38.26
C ALA A 477 12.58 26.46 38.40
N SER A 478 11.75 27.34 37.87
CA SER A 478 10.30 27.15 37.89
C SER A 478 9.66 27.77 36.64
N LEU A 479 8.67 27.09 36.08
CA LEU A 479 7.93 27.54 34.90
C LEU A 479 6.47 27.05 34.98
N THR A 480 5.51 27.93 34.70
CA THR A 480 4.10 27.56 34.58
C THR A 480 3.66 27.69 33.12
N ALA A 481 3.28 26.59 32.50
CA ALA A 481 2.78 26.53 31.12
C ALA A 481 1.50 25.70 31.06
N ASN A 482 0.49 26.17 30.33
CA ASN A 482 -0.78 25.46 30.14
C ASN A 482 -1.47 25.01 31.45
N GLY A 483 -1.31 25.78 32.53
CA GLY A 483 -1.87 25.46 33.85
C GLY A 483 -1.11 24.38 34.64
N GLN A 484 -0.03 23.81 34.09
CA GLN A 484 0.90 22.92 34.77
C GLN A 484 2.15 23.68 35.23
N SER A 485 2.74 23.27 36.35
CA SER A 485 3.97 23.86 36.89
C SER A 485 5.10 22.84 36.83
N PHE A 486 6.23 23.27 36.29
CA PHE A 486 7.46 22.52 36.14
C PHE A 486 8.51 23.17 37.04
N GLU A 487 9.24 22.36 37.80
CA GLU A 487 10.29 22.83 38.69
C GLU A 487 11.48 21.89 38.58
N ASP A 488 12.67 22.45 38.75
CA ASP A 488 13.89 21.68 38.92
C ASP A 488 14.79 22.37 39.94
N THR A 489 15.62 21.57 40.62
CA THR A 489 16.51 22.05 41.69
C THR A 489 17.89 21.42 41.55
N GLU A 490 18.92 22.26 41.51
CA GLU A 490 20.30 21.80 41.28
C GLU A 490 21.29 22.63 42.09
N GLN A 491 22.50 22.13 42.36
CA GLN A 491 23.47 22.81 43.22
C GLN A 491 24.70 23.33 42.45
N ILE A 492 24.82 24.66 42.32
CA ILE A 492 26.01 25.31 41.79
C ILE A 492 27.10 25.43 42.88
N LYS A 493 28.34 25.03 42.58
CA LYS A 493 29.47 25.08 43.53
C LYS A 493 30.54 26.03 43.00
N TYR A 494 30.94 26.98 43.84
CA TYR A 494 32.07 27.87 43.56
C TYR A 494 33.32 27.37 44.30
N VAL A 495 34.35 27.03 43.54
CA VAL A 495 35.60 26.40 44.02
C VAL A 495 36.83 27.18 43.57
N PRO A 496 37.98 27.03 44.25
CA PRO A 496 39.23 27.67 43.83
C PRO A 496 39.94 26.94 42.68
N TYR A 497 39.62 25.66 42.43
CA TYR A 497 40.18 24.82 41.38
C TYR A 497 39.18 23.74 40.94
N LYS A 498 39.27 23.29 39.68
CA LYS A 498 38.39 22.24 39.12
C LYS A 498 39.07 21.43 38.02
N PHE A 499 38.60 20.19 37.84
CA PHE A 499 38.69 19.52 36.54
C PHE A 499 37.69 20.16 35.59
N GLU A 500 38.09 20.38 34.35
CA GLU A 500 37.22 20.89 33.29
C GLU A 500 37.24 19.92 32.12
N VAL A 501 36.05 19.47 31.74
CA VAL A 501 35.82 18.52 30.65
C VAL A 501 34.58 19.03 29.92
N ASP A 502 34.62 19.03 28.60
CA ASP A 502 33.45 19.34 27.78
C ASP A 502 32.45 18.18 27.86
N ASP A 503 31.17 18.45 27.61
CA ASP A 503 30.17 17.38 27.50
C ASP A 503 30.51 16.43 26.33
N GLN A 504 30.18 15.16 26.51
CA GLN A 504 30.53 14.10 25.57
C GLN A 504 29.30 13.54 24.88
N TYR A 505 29.40 13.35 23.56
CA TYR A 505 28.38 12.74 22.72
C TYR A 505 28.96 11.47 22.11
N LEU A 506 28.59 10.33 22.68
CA LEU A 506 29.28 9.06 22.49
C LEU A 506 28.35 7.99 21.89
N ILE A 507 28.99 6.96 21.34
CA ILE A 507 28.32 5.72 20.98
C ILE A 507 28.54 4.70 22.11
N ALA A 508 27.46 4.06 22.55
CA ALA A 508 27.51 3.06 23.61
C ALA A 508 28.53 1.96 23.29
N GLY A 509 29.43 1.70 24.23
CA GLY A 509 30.49 0.70 24.14
C GLY A 509 31.71 1.12 23.28
N GLN A 510 31.72 2.32 22.70
CA GLN A 510 32.88 2.84 21.98
C GLN A 510 33.91 3.39 22.95
N ASN A 511 35.19 3.08 22.74
CA ASN A 511 36.26 3.66 23.54
C ASN A 511 36.63 5.04 23.01
N ASN A 512 36.48 6.06 23.86
CA ASN A 512 36.70 7.45 23.51
C ASN A 512 37.83 8.05 24.34
N GLN A 513 38.64 8.91 23.72
CA GLN A 513 39.69 9.65 24.39
C GLN A 513 39.22 11.09 24.64
N ILE A 514 39.09 11.47 25.90
CA ILE A 514 38.62 12.80 26.33
C ILE A 514 39.75 13.62 26.94
N THR A 515 39.71 14.93 26.74
CA THR A 515 40.70 15.86 27.31
C THR A 515 40.19 16.41 28.64
N ILE A 516 41.02 16.33 29.69
CA ILE A 516 40.73 16.83 31.03
C ILE A 516 41.63 18.02 31.33
N GLY A 517 41.05 19.22 31.35
CA GLY A 517 41.68 20.44 31.81
C GLY A 517 41.75 20.50 33.34
N VAL A 518 42.76 21.22 33.86
CA VAL A 518 42.82 21.56 35.29
C VAL A 518 42.98 23.06 35.40
N LYS A 519 41.94 23.73 35.91
CA LYS A 519 41.90 25.19 36.05
C LYS A 519 41.85 25.59 37.52
N ALA A 520 42.42 26.75 37.83
CA ALA A 520 42.41 27.31 39.17
C ALA A 520 42.36 28.85 39.14
N CYS A 521 42.01 29.43 40.28
CA CYS A 521 42.20 30.84 40.55
C CYS A 521 43.55 31.08 41.20
N SER A 522 44.31 32.03 40.66
CA SER A 522 45.52 32.53 41.33
C SER A 522 45.16 33.42 42.53
N ASP A 523 46.13 33.68 43.40
CA ASP A 523 46.00 34.56 44.57
C ASP A 523 45.54 36.00 44.23
N ASN A 524 45.74 36.43 42.98
CA ASN A 524 45.29 37.74 42.48
C ASN A 524 43.90 37.69 41.81
N GLY A 525 43.19 36.56 41.89
CA GLY A 525 41.87 36.37 41.28
C GLY A 525 41.91 36.24 39.76
N GLN A 526 43.02 35.80 39.17
CA GLN A 526 43.10 35.51 37.72
C GLN A 526 43.01 34.01 37.45
N LEU A 527 42.30 33.65 36.37
CA LEU A 527 42.22 32.29 35.85
C LEU A 527 43.60 31.78 35.39
N ILE A 528 44.00 30.60 35.86
CA ILE A 528 45.26 29.94 35.49
C ILE A 528 45.03 28.45 35.18
N ASN A 529 45.89 27.89 34.33
CA ASN A 529 46.00 26.44 34.18
C ASN A 529 46.91 25.91 35.30
N LEU A 530 46.41 24.98 36.09
CA LEU A 530 47.13 24.41 37.22
C LEU A 530 47.99 23.23 36.76
N GLY A 531 49.23 23.17 37.25
CA GLY A 531 50.05 21.97 37.10
C GLY A 531 49.42 20.82 37.88
N TYR A 532 49.35 19.64 37.29
CA TYR A 532 48.69 18.49 37.91
C TYR A 532 49.33 17.20 37.43
N THR A 533 49.65 16.31 38.37
CA THR A 533 50.05 14.93 38.10
C THR A 533 49.27 14.01 39.04
N GLY A 534 48.47 13.11 38.48
CA GLY A 534 47.63 12.21 39.26
C GLY A 534 46.76 11.29 38.41
N SER A 535 46.01 10.43 39.10
CA SER A 535 45.10 9.46 38.49
C SER A 535 43.72 9.59 39.12
N PRO A 536 42.89 10.53 38.64
CA PRO A 536 41.56 10.72 39.19
C PRO A 536 40.65 9.52 38.90
N THR A 537 39.60 9.38 39.70
CA THR A 537 38.55 8.36 39.53
C THR A 537 37.25 9.02 39.10
N ALA A 538 36.40 8.30 38.35
CA ALA A 538 35.08 8.76 37.96
C ALA A 538 33.97 7.94 38.63
N SER A 539 32.85 8.61 38.89
CA SER A 539 31.56 8.01 39.25
C SER A 539 30.46 8.71 38.45
N PHE A 540 29.28 8.10 38.32
CA PHE A 540 28.19 8.71 37.55
C PHE A 540 26.83 8.46 38.18
N ASN A 541 25.86 9.26 37.77
CA ASN A 541 24.44 9.05 38.01
C ASN A 541 23.70 9.06 36.68
N TYR A 542 22.59 8.32 36.59
CA TYR A 542 21.69 8.41 35.46
C TYR A 542 20.75 9.59 35.61
N ASN A 543 20.68 10.41 34.58
CA ASN A 543 19.68 11.45 34.42
C ASN A 543 18.51 10.89 33.60
N ARG A 544 18.83 10.12 32.54
CA ARG A 544 17.87 9.42 31.69
C ARG A 544 18.42 8.06 31.22
N PRO A 545 17.69 6.94 31.43
CA PRO A 545 16.46 6.82 32.22
C PRO A 545 16.76 7.00 33.72
N SER A 546 15.80 7.44 34.52
CA SER A 546 16.03 7.70 35.97
C SER A 546 16.12 6.41 36.79
N ILE A 547 17.24 5.70 36.66
CA ILE A 547 17.56 4.44 37.33
C ILE A 547 18.83 4.56 38.19
N SER A 548 19.06 3.59 39.08
CA SER A 548 20.30 3.55 39.85
C SER A 548 21.49 3.16 38.96
N PRO A 549 22.64 3.84 39.08
CA PRO A 549 23.84 3.53 38.29
C PRO A 549 24.39 2.13 38.57
N THR A 550 24.73 1.40 37.52
CA THR A 550 25.46 0.13 37.60
C THR A 550 26.93 0.41 37.29
N ALA A 551 27.82 0.14 38.23
CA ALA A 551 29.23 0.55 38.11
C ALA A 551 29.94 -0.01 36.87
N ASP A 552 29.53 -1.18 36.37
CA ASP A 552 30.14 -1.84 35.20
C ASP A 552 29.78 -1.17 33.85
N ASP A 553 28.82 -0.24 33.85
CA ASP A 553 28.40 0.49 32.65
C ASP A 553 29.42 1.55 32.23
N LEU A 554 30.20 2.11 33.18
CA LEU A 554 31.19 3.15 32.94
C LEU A 554 32.61 2.65 33.21
N GLU A 555 33.45 2.67 32.17
CA GLU A 555 34.88 2.46 32.28
C GLU A 555 35.61 3.80 32.09
N PHE A 556 36.39 4.19 33.09
CA PHE A 556 37.18 5.43 33.07
C PHE A 556 38.61 5.16 33.54
N SER A 557 39.59 5.63 32.77
CA SER A 557 41.01 5.49 33.11
C SER A 557 41.77 6.77 32.75
N ALA A 558 42.43 7.37 33.74
CA ALA A 558 43.19 8.60 33.58
C ALA A 558 44.56 8.52 34.29
N VAL A 559 45.62 8.86 33.55
CA VAL A 559 46.97 9.07 34.09
C VAL A 559 47.48 10.41 33.59
N LEU A 560 47.18 11.46 34.35
CA LEU A 560 47.38 12.83 33.94
C LEU A 560 48.72 13.37 34.45
N ASN A 561 49.38 14.16 33.62
CA ASN A 561 50.55 14.97 33.96
C ASN A 561 50.59 16.19 33.04
N ASP A 562 51.48 17.16 33.29
CA ASP A 562 51.48 18.44 32.53
C ASP A 562 51.65 18.29 31.01
N ASN A 563 52.14 17.14 30.53
CA ASN A 563 52.25 16.83 29.11
C ASN A 563 51.15 15.87 28.60
N ASN A 564 50.36 15.24 29.48
CA ASN A 564 49.27 14.32 29.14
C ASN A 564 47.99 14.70 29.89
N ARG A 565 47.02 15.24 29.15
CA ARG A 565 45.69 15.60 29.66
C ARG A 565 44.59 14.69 29.10
N GLN A 566 44.93 13.48 28.64
CA GLN A 566 43.96 12.56 28.04
C GLN A 566 43.50 11.47 29.04
N ALA A 567 42.23 11.10 28.96
CA ALA A 567 41.64 9.97 29.66
C ALA A 567 40.84 9.10 28.69
N ASP A 568 40.81 7.79 28.95
CA ASP A 568 39.95 6.85 28.22
C ASP A 568 38.60 6.76 28.94
N LEU A 569 37.52 6.84 28.17
CA LEU A 569 36.13 6.80 28.62
C LEU A 569 35.34 5.86 27.72
N THR A 570 34.72 4.84 28.31
CA THR A 570 33.74 3.97 27.64
C THR A 570 32.48 3.89 28.49
N PHE A 571 31.33 4.21 27.90
CA PHE A 571 30.05 3.99 28.54
C PHE A 571 29.25 2.97 27.73
N LYS A 572 28.82 1.86 28.34
CA LYS A 572 28.29 0.67 27.65
C LYS A 572 26.78 0.68 27.44
N GLU A 573 26.09 1.70 27.95
CA GLU A 573 24.65 1.85 27.82
C GLU A 573 24.28 3.07 26.97
N SER A 574 23.02 3.13 26.55
CA SER A 574 22.43 4.37 26.03
C SER A 574 21.86 5.20 27.18
N GLY A 575 21.72 6.50 26.96
CA GLY A 575 21.12 7.40 27.94
C GLY A 575 21.95 8.65 28.17
N HIS A 576 21.48 9.46 29.10
CA HIS A 576 22.17 10.65 29.57
C HIS A 576 22.59 10.44 31.03
N ILE A 577 23.89 10.59 31.27
CA ILE A 577 24.50 10.47 32.58
C ILE A 577 25.31 11.72 32.91
N THR A 578 25.43 12.03 34.19
CA THR A 578 26.34 13.03 34.71
C THR A 578 27.53 12.32 35.36
N VAL A 579 28.75 12.61 34.88
CA VAL A 579 29.99 11.98 35.35
C VAL A 579 30.74 12.95 36.27
N GLN A 580 31.02 12.51 37.49
CA GLN A 580 31.83 13.21 38.48
C GLN A 580 33.24 12.63 38.52
N ILE A 581 34.24 13.48 38.30
CA ILE A 581 35.66 13.14 38.42
C ILE A 581 36.17 13.66 39.77
N GLU A 582 36.89 12.82 40.52
CA GLU A 582 37.52 13.19 41.79
C GLU A 582 38.95 12.64 41.91
N ASP A 583 39.88 13.49 42.35
CA ASP A 583 41.15 13.08 42.96
C ASP A 583 41.19 13.48 44.43
N SER A 584 41.02 12.48 45.30
CA SER A 584 41.05 12.65 46.76
C SER A 584 42.46 12.81 47.33
N ASN A 585 43.49 12.47 46.56
CA ASN A 585 44.90 12.60 46.97
C ASN A 585 45.52 13.91 46.48
N PHE A 586 44.76 14.75 45.80
CA PHE A 586 45.22 16.06 45.36
C PHE A 586 45.65 16.90 46.57
N VAL A 587 46.89 17.37 46.55
CA VAL A 587 47.44 18.32 47.51
C VAL A 587 47.80 19.58 46.74
N CYS A 588 47.26 20.71 47.19
CA CYS A 588 47.55 22.00 46.58
C CYS A 588 48.73 22.65 47.33
N ASP A 589 49.96 22.39 46.90
CA ASP A 589 51.21 22.70 47.61
C ASP A 589 52.09 23.77 46.94
N GLU A 590 51.58 24.50 45.93
CA GLU A 590 52.30 25.60 45.27
C GLU A 590 51.85 27.01 45.68
N GLU A 591 52.76 27.97 45.50
CA GLU A 591 52.67 29.45 45.64
C GLU A 591 51.59 30.11 44.73
N ARG A 592 50.64 29.31 44.22
CA ARG A 592 49.53 29.67 43.33
C ARG A 592 48.18 29.13 43.81
N CYS A 593 48.09 28.64 45.05
CA CYS A 593 46.88 28.06 45.61
C CYS A 593 46.18 29.00 46.63
N PRO A 594 44.89 29.35 46.42
CA PRO A 594 44.18 30.30 47.28
C PRO A 594 43.88 29.83 48.72
N SER A 595 43.90 28.52 49.00
CA SER A 595 43.63 27.95 50.34
C SER A 595 44.12 26.50 50.48
N GLU A 596 44.69 26.13 51.64
CA GLU A 596 45.09 24.75 51.97
C GLU A 596 43.87 23.81 52.10
N GLY A 597 43.84 22.75 51.29
CA GLY A 597 43.06 21.52 51.52
C GLY A 597 41.78 21.37 50.69
N GLY A 598 41.62 20.21 50.05
CA GLY A 598 40.39 19.76 49.38
C GLY A 598 40.68 18.84 48.20
N SER A 599 39.80 17.88 47.91
CA SER A 599 39.91 17.03 46.70
C SER A 599 39.65 17.84 45.42
N LEU A 600 40.37 17.52 44.34
CA LEU A 600 40.15 18.13 43.03
C LEU A 600 38.97 17.42 42.37
N LYS A 601 37.93 18.18 42.01
CA LYS A 601 36.69 17.66 41.44
C LYS A 601 36.33 18.35 40.14
N GLY A 602 35.57 17.66 39.30
CA GLY A 602 34.87 18.24 38.15
C GLY A 602 33.69 17.36 37.78
N GLU A 603 32.86 17.88 36.88
CA GLU A 603 31.65 17.23 36.43
C GLU A 603 31.36 17.62 34.98
N PHE A 604 30.81 16.68 34.21
CA PHE A 604 30.40 16.86 32.82
C PHE A 604 29.31 15.85 32.46
N ASP A 605 28.52 16.15 31.43
CA ASP A 605 27.48 15.25 30.93
C ASP A 605 28.02 14.32 29.82
N VAL A 606 27.47 13.10 29.78
CA VAL A 606 27.67 12.15 28.68
C VAL A 606 26.30 11.80 28.12
N TYR A 607 26.11 12.09 26.85
CA TYR A 607 24.99 11.65 26.04
C TYR A 607 25.46 10.45 25.23
N SER A 608 24.83 9.29 25.41
CA SER A 608 25.22 8.06 24.73
C SER A 608 24.04 7.49 23.94
N ARG A 609 24.24 7.28 22.64
CA ARG A 609 23.29 6.55 21.79
C ARG A 609 23.73 5.11 21.53
N PRO A 610 22.82 4.20 21.18
CA PRO A 610 23.22 2.93 20.58
C PRO A 610 24.09 3.15 19.34
N TRP A 611 24.89 2.14 18.98
CA TRP A 611 25.66 2.22 17.74
C TRP A 611 24.73 2.19 16.54
N LYS A 612 23.89 1.16 16.48
CA LYS A 612 22.88 0.95 15.44
C LYS A 612 21.75 0.09 16.00
N ILE A 613 20.66 0.01 15.26
CA ILE A 613 19.60 -0.98 15.49
C ILE A 613 19.77 -2.09 14.46
N ALA A 614 20.33 -3.23 14.88
CA ALA A 614 20.64 -4.35 14.01
C ALA A 614 19.36 -5.08 13.55
N ILE A 615 19.32 -5.46 12.27
CA ILE A 615 18.24 -6.26 11.67
C ILE A 615 18.63 -7.74 11.75
N CYS A 616 17.87 -8.52 12.50
CA CYS A 616 18.23 -9.88 12.87
C CYS A 616 17.06 -10.85 12.70
N ASN A 617 17.36 -12.15 12.66
CA ASN A 617 16.36 -13.23 12.67
C ASN A 617 15.24 -13.07 11.64
N VAL A 618 15.58 -12.65 10.42
CA VAL A 618 14.61 -12.52 9.33
C VAL A 618 14.20 -13.93 8.85
N ASN A 619 12.97 -14.34 9.17
CA ASN A 619 12.47 -15.69 8.89
C ASN A 619 11.01 -15.65 8.44
N GLU A 620 10.59 -16.62 7.64
CA GLU A 620 9.18 -16.84 7.34
C GLU A 620 8.39 -17.18 8.62
N THR A 621 7.26 -16.50 8.88
CA THR A 621 6.50 -16.68 10.12
C THR A 621 5.87 -18.06 10.22
N SER A 622 5.37 -18.61 9.11
CA SER A 622 4.81 -19.97 9.03
C SER A 622 5.86 -21.08 9.16
N ASN A 623 7.14 -20.76 8.92
CA ASN A 623 8.22 -21.73 8.94
C ASN A 623 9.54 -21.06 9.37
N SER A 624 9.78 -20.99 10.67
CA SER A 624 10.97 -20.35 11.24
C SER A 624 12.30 -21.02 10.86
N ALA A 625 12.28 -22.19 10.21
CA ALA A 625 13.49 -22.81 9.65
C ALA A 625 13.85 -22.24 8.26
N ASN A 626 12.92 -21.54 7.60
CA ASN A 626 13.15 -20.82 6.36
C ASN A 626 13.64 -19.40 6.69
N GLY A 627 14.95 -19.27 6.84
CA GLY A 627 15.61 -17.98 7.07
C GLY A 627 15.89 -17.24 5.77
N ASN A 628 15.98 -15.91 5.86
CA ASN A 628 16.27 -15.04 4.74
C ASN A 628 17.58 -15.45 4.03
N PRO A 629 17.54 -15.85 2.75
CA PRO A 629 18.74 -16.22 2.00
C PRO A 629 19.45 -14.98 1.42
N ALA A 630 18.84 -13.78 1.50
CA ALA A 630 19.36 -12.53 0.96
C ALA A 630 19.77 -12.62 -0.53
N THR A 631 19.01 -13.38 -1.32
CA THR A 631 19.31 -13.62 -2.73
C THR A 631 18.54 -12.65 -3.63
N THR A 632 19.13 -12.29 -4.77
CA THR A 632 18.43 -11.66 -5.89
C THR A 632 18.10 -12.70 -6.94
N THR A 633 19.10 -13.15 -7.70
CA THR A 633 18.92 -14.21 -8.72
C THR A 633 19.38 -15.59 -8.26
N GLY A 634 19.81 -15.73 -7.01
CA GLY A 634 20.27 -16.99 -6.42
C GLY A 634 19.13 -17.96 -6.09
N THR A 635 19.50 -19.18 -5.73
CA THR A 635 18.58 -20.24 -5.29
C THR A 635 19.04 -20.81 -3.93
N PRO A 636 18.12 -21.09 -2.99
CA PRO A 636 16.66 -20.92 -3.11
C PRO A 636 16.21 -19.44 -3.07
N GLY A 637 15.00 -19.17 -3.56
CA GLY A 637 14.27 -17.95 -3.19
C GLY A 637 13.86 -17.99 -1.72
N PHE A 638 13.42 -16.87 -1.16
CA PHE A 638 13.04 -16.79 0.25
C PHE A 638 11.66 -17.41 0.48
N MET A 639 10.60 -16.73 0.05
CA MET A 639 9.22 -17.14 0.30
C MET A 639 8.27 -16.48 -0.70
N ALA A 640 7.00 -16.87 -0.68
CA ALA A 640 6.01 -16.23 -1.53
C ALA A 640 5.68 -14.81 -1.04
N SER A 641 5.50 -13.86 -1.96
CA SER A 641 5.03 -12.50 -1.64
C SER A 641 3.62 -12.54 -1.05
N GLY A 642 3.31 -11.61 -0.15
CA GLY A 642 2.04 -11.51 0.57
C GLY A 642 1.96 -12.39 1.82
N ASP A 643 2.78 -13.44 1.94
CA ASP A 643 2.92 -14.21 3.18
C ASP A 643 3.74 -13.39 4.21
N GLU A 644 3.56 -13.71 5.50
CA GLU A 644 4.16 -12.97 6.61
C GLU A 644 5.56 -13.48 6.97
N PHE A 645 6.51 -12.57 7.17
CA PHE A 645 7.85 -12.84 7.69
C PHE A 645 8.12 -12.01 8.93
N SER A 646 8.89 -12.54 9.88
CA SER A 646 9.31 -11.82 11.08
C SER A 646 10.72 -11.27 10.93
N ALA A 647 10.97 -10.07 11.47
CA ALA A 647 12.32 -9.53 11.67
C ALA A 647 12.45 -9.02 13.12
N SER A 648 13.62 -9.24 13.72
CA SER A 648 13.98 -8.74 15.06
C SER A 648 14.90 -7.53 14.93
N TYR A 649 14.60 -6.47 15.68
CA TYR A 649 15.36 -5.23 15.74
C TYR A 649 16.02 -5.11 17.11
N ILE A 650 17.33 -4.88 17.12
CA ILE A 650 18.14 -4.94 18.34
C ILE A 650 19.07 -3.72 18.45
N PRO A 651 18.91 -2.84 19.46
CA PRO A 651 19.84 -1.74 19.69
C PRO A 651 21.12 -2.28 20.31
N ILE A 652 22.22 -2.23 19.57
CA ILE A 652 23.49 -2.86 19.95
C ILE A 652 24.58 -1.85 20.28
N ILE A 653 25.54 -2.27 21.10
CA ILE A 653 26.75 -1.52 21.40
C ILE A 653 27.78 -1.58 20.28
N HIS A 654 28.74 -0.66 20.30
CA HIS A 654 29.85 -0.57 19.36
C HIS A 654 30.79 -1.81 19.45
N PRO A 655 31.43 -2.23 18.33
CA PRO A 655 32.31 -3.40 18.30
C PRO A 655 33.47 -3.40 19.31
N ASP A 656 33.92 -2.24 19.79
CA ASP A 656 35.01 -2.14 20.77
C ASP A 656 34.69 -2.86 22.09
N SER A 657 33.40 -2.90 22.46
CA SER A 657 32.92 -3.55 23.69
C SER A 657 32.14 -4.84 23.43
N ARG A 658 32.18 -5.42 22.22
CA ARG A 658 31.43 -6.64 21.83
C ARG A 658 31.86 -7.92 22.58
N GLY A 659 32.93 -7.86 23.37
CA GLY A 659 33.54 -9.03 23.99
C GLY A 659 34.03 -10.04 22.95
N ASN A 660 33.62 -11.30 23.09
CA ASN A 660 34.04 -12.40 22.21
C ASN A 660 33.07 -12.65 21.03
N MET A 661 32.08 -11.77 20.81
CA MET A 661 31.06 -11.95 19.79
C MET A 661 31.58 -11.53 18.41
N ASN A 662 31.31 -12.35 17.40
CA ASN A 662 31.74 -12.10 16.01
C ASN A 662 30.57 -11.75 15.08
N GLU A 663 29.37 -12.25 15.39
CA GLU A 663 28.14 -11.94 14.65
C GLU A 663 27.48 -10.69 15.25
N GLU A 664 27.09 -9.76 14.39
CA GLU A 664 26.52 -8.46 14.78
C GLU A 664 25.25 -8.60 15.61
N CYS A 665 24.34 -9.48 15.20
CA CYS A 665 23.11 -9.80 15.94
C CYS A 665 23.33 -10.42 17.33
N SER A 666 24.57 -10.74 17.67
CA SER A 666 24.96 -11.26 18.97
C SER A 666 25.66 -10.21 19.84
N TYR A 667 25.83 -8.97 19.38
CA TYR A 667 26.48 -7.93 20.18
C TYR A 667 25.62 -7.59 21.41
N PRO A 668 26.24 -7.22 22.54
CA PRO A 668 25.48 -6.79 23.71
C PRO A 668 24.54 -5.62 23.38
N GLN A 669 23.40 -5.61 24.05
CA GLN A 669 22.33 -4.63 23.83
C GLN A 669 22.50 -3.43 24.75
N THR A 670 22.00 -2.27 24.33
CA THR A 670 21.79 -1.12 25.23
C THR A 670 20.39 -1.23 25.86
N GLY A 671 20.31 -1.72 27.10
CA GLY A 671 19.05 -1.95 27.80
C GLY A 671 18.25 -0.68 28.06
N ASN A 672 18.93 0.45 28.25
CA ASN A 672 18.28 1.72 28.56
C ASN A 672 17.47 2.28 27.38
N TYR A 673 17.79 1.89 26.15
CA TYR A 673 17.12 2.39 24.96
C TYR A 673 15.61 2.09 24.98
N GLY A 674 15.23 0.88 25.39
CA GLY A 674 13.82 0.51 25.56
C GLY A 674 13.14 1.21 26.74
N LEU A 675 13.87 1.47 27.84
CA LEU A 675 13.33 2.20 28.99
C LEU A 675 12.91 3.64 28.63
N ASP A 676 13.56 4.23 27.65
CA ASP A 676 13.30 5.59 27.16
C ASP A 676 12.32 5.66 25.99
N ASN A 677 11.67 4.55 25.63
CA ASN A 677 10.88 4.40 24.41
C ASN A 677 11.67 4.78 23.14
N GLY A 678 12.91 4.29 23.04
CA GLY A 678 13.81 4.62 21.93
C GLY A 678 13.17 4.41 20.57
N PRO A 679 13.27 5.38 19.64
CA PRO A 679 12.59 5.29 18.35
C PRO A 679 13.20 4.19 17.45
N LEU A 680 12.39 3.73 16.50
CA LEU A 680 12.83 2.86 15.41
C LEU A 680 12.24 3.39 14.12
N GLU A 681 13.11 3.86 13.23
CA GLU A 681 12.76 4.17 11.86
C GLU A 681 13.15 3.00 10.97
N LEU A 682 12.24 2.57 10.12
CA LEU A 682 12.49 1.55 9.12
C LEU A 682 12.13 2.10 7.75
N THR A 683 13.11 2.11 6.86
CA THR A 683 12.89 2.41 5.45
C THR A 683 13.18 1.16 4.63
N TYR A 684 12.61 1.11 3.42
CA TYR A 684 12.91 0.03 2.50
C TYR A 684 13.03 0.53 1.07
N SER A 685 13.82 -0.17 0.27
CA SER A 685 14.02 0.08 -1.16
C SER A 685 14.07 -1.25 -1.91
N LEU A 686 13.78 -1.25 -3.20
CA LEU A 686 13.92 -2.46 -3.99
C LEU A 686 15.34 -2.64 -4.56
N VAL A 687 15.89 -3.84 -4.38
CA VAL A 687 17.19 -4.26 -4.91
C VAL A 687 17.04 -5.06 -6.21
N TYR A 688 15.98 -5.86 -6.31
CA TYR A 688 15.70 -6.69 -7.48
C TYR A 688 14.19 -6.77 -7.73
N PRO A 689 13.70 -6.65 -8.98
CA PRO A 689 14.45 -6.43 -10.22
C PRO A 689 14.97 -4.98 -10.36
N THR A 690 15.94 -4.75 -11.24
CA THR A 690 16.65 -3.46 -11.39
C THR A 690 16.08 -2.51 -12.45
N SER A 691 15.01 -2.90 -13.16
CA SER A 691 14.33 -2.10 -14.20
C SER A 691 13.01 -1.59 -13.65
N PRO A 692 12.66 -0.28 -13.81
CA PRO A 692 12.05 0.54 -12.77
C PRO A 692 10.96 -0.23 -12.04
N PRO A 693 11.25 -0.68 -10.82
CA PRO A 693 10.39 -1.61 -10.16
C PRO A 693 9.23 -0.91 -9.47
N GLN A 694 8.11 -1.62 -9.34
CA GLN A 694 7.07 -1.27 -8.41
C GLN A 694 7.57 -1.54 -6.99
N GLN A 695 7.61 -0.51 -6.14
CA GLN A 695 8.15 -0.60 -4.78
C GLN A 695 7.37 -1.60 -3.90
N GLY A 696 6.08 -1.79 -4.19
CA GLY A 696 5.16 -2.48 -3.30
C GLY A 696 4.93 -1.72 -1.99
N VAL A 697 4.25 -2.35 -1.06
CA VAL A 697 3.90 -1.83 0.26
C VAL A 697 4.33 -2.86 1.30
N ILE A 698 5.16 -2.43 2.24
CA ILE A 698 5.50 -3.18 3.45
C ILE A 698 4.52 -2.80 4.56
N THR A 699 3.99 -3.80 5.25
CA THR A 699 3.24 -3.62 6.49
C THR A 699 4.08 -4.08 7.69
N PRO A 700 3.86 -3.54 8.90
CA PRO A 700 3.13 -2.30 9.16
C PRO A 700 3.87 -1.09 8.56
N THR A 701 3.12 -0.06 8.17
CA THR A 701 3.68 1.20 7.66
C THR A 701 4.18 2.11 8.78
N SER A 702 3.55 2.02 9.95
CA SER A 702 4.01 2.67 11.19
C SER A 702 4.81 1.68 12.02
N ILE A 703 6.06 2.01 12.33
CA ILE A 703 6.92 1.19 13.16
C ILE A 703 6.82 1.66 14.62
N PRO A 704 6.53 0.77 15.59
CA PRO A 704 6.48 1.17 16.98
C PRO A 704 7.90 1.44 17.51
N SER A 705 8.04 2.38 18.44
CA SER A 705 9.26 2.51 19.25
C SER A 705 9.51 1.28 20.12
N PHE A 706 10.73 1.15 20.63
CA PHE A 706 11.06 0.18 21.68
C PHE A 706 10.30 0.51 22.97
N ASP A 707 10.20 -0.48 23.87
CA ASP A 707 9.60 -0.28 25.20
C ASP A 707 10.38 -0.99 26.30
N SER A 708 10.07 -0.64 27.55
CA SER A 708 10.71 -1.21 28.75
C SER A 708 10.50 -2.72 28.96
N GLY A 709 9.53 -3.31 28.25
CA GLY A 709 9.23 -4.74 28.30
C GLY A 709 10.00 -5.55 27.27
N ASN A 710 10.57 -4.91 26.24
CA ASN A 710 11.19 -5.62 25.13
C ASN A 710 12.44 -4.94 24.54
N LEU A 711 13.63 -5.47 24.89
CA LEU A 711 14.92 -5.07 24.32
C LEU A 711 15.19 -5.64 22.92
N THR A 712 14.28 -6.49 22.41
CA THR A 712 14.37 -7.08 21.07
C THR A 712 12.99 -7.03 20.41
N GLN A 713 12.77 -5.99 19.65
CA GLN A 713 11.48 -5.77 19.01
C GLN A 713 11.35 -6.71 17.82
N THR A 714 10.45 -7.68 17.88
CA THR A 714 10.17 -8.58 16.76
C THR A 714 8.88 -8.16 16.10
N LEU A 715 8.95 -7.76 14.84
CA LEU A 715 7.82 -7.32 14.04
C LEU A 715 7.55 -8.34 12.96
N SER A 716 6.27 -8.55 12.69
CA SER A 716 5.82 -9.26 11.51
C SER A 716 5.60 -8.30 10.37
N HIS A 717 6.09 -8.67 9.20
CA HIS A 717 6.00 -7.91 7.98
C HIS A 717 5.30 -8.70 6.88
N THR A 718 4.56 -7.99 6.05
CA THR A 718 4.11 -8.51 4.74
C THR A 718 4.57 -7.57 3.65
N TRP A 719 4.84 -8.12 2.48
CA TRP A 719 5.15 -7.34 1.29
C TRP A 719 4.26 -7.78 0.15
N ASN A 720 3.55 -6.85 -0.48
CA ASN A 720 2.54 -7.17 -1.48
C ASN A 720 3.09 -7.36 -2.91
N GLU A 721 4.40 -7.27 -3.10
CA GLU A 721 5.07 -7.35 -4.40
C GLU A 721 6.20 -8.39 -4.38
N VAL A 722 6.79 -8.73 -5.53
CA VAL A 722 7.87 -9.74 -5.65
C VAL A 722 9.22 -9.11 -5.95
N GLY A 723 10.30 -9.81 -5.57
CA GLY A 723 11.68 -9.35 -5.74
C GLY A 723 12.50 -9.43 -4.47
N THR A 724 13.54 -8.61 -4.36
CA THR A 724 14.38 -8.52 -3.16
C THR A 724 14.35 -7.08 -2.68
N ILE A 725 13.92 -6.88 -1.43
CA ILE A 725 13.89 -5.57 -0.77
C ILE A 725 15.14 -5.40 0.07
N ARG A 726 15.50 -4.15 0.36
CA ARG A 726 16.54 -3.77 1.30
C ARG A 726 15.89 -2.99 2.42
N PHE A 727 15.95 -3.53 3.63
CA PHE A 727 15.60 -2.80 4.84
C PHE A 727 16.77 -1.95 5.28
N GLN A 728 16.47 -0.76 5.80
CA GLN A 728 17.44 0.12 6.42
C GLN A 728 16.83 0.72 7.69
N THR A 729 17.51 0.50 8.83
CA THR A 729 17.12 1.09 10.11
C THR A 729 17.73 2.48 10.30
N GLY A 730 17.05 3.30 11.09
CA GLY A 730 17.49 4.63 11.52
C GLY A 730 16.82 5.02 12.84
N ALA A 731 17.30 6.09 13.45
CA ALA A 731 16.69 6.75 14.60
C ALA A 731 17.53 7.96 15.01
N THR A 732 16.88 9.00 15.53
CA THR A 732 17.51 10.06 16.31
C THR A 732 17.26 9.82 17.79
N TYR A 733 18.31 9.78 18.61
CA TYR A 733 18.19 9.64 20.06
C TYR A 733 19.14 10.60 20.78
N LEU A 734 18.61 11.37 21.73
CA LEU A 734 19.33 12.45 22.41
C LEU A 734 20.03 13.41 21.44
N THR A 735 19.32 13.79 20.35
CA THR A 735 19.83 14.64 19.24
C THR A 735 20.97 14.03 18.40
N MET A 736 21.28 12.74 18.60
CA MET A 736 22.29 12.01 17.85
C MET A 736 21.64 11.00 16.90
N GLU A 737 22.01 11.08 15.62
CA GLU A 737 21.64 10.10 14.60
C GLU A 737 22.38 8.79 14.81
N LEU A 738 21.64 7.68 14.87
CA LEU A 738 22.20 6.33 14.91
C LEU A 738 22.85 5.95 13.57
N ASP A 739 23.83 5.04 13.61
CA ASP A 739 24.34 4.43 12.39
C ASP A 739 23.27 3.50 11.81
N SER A 740 23.05 3.57 10.50
CA SER A 740 22.06 2.72 9.84
C SER A 740 22.55 1.28 9.75
N ASP A 741 21.64 0.33 9.96
CA ASP A 741 21.86 -1.06 9.57
C ASP A 741 21.09 -1.40 8.29
N ILE A 742 21.63 -2.30 7.47
CA ILE A 742 21.08 -2.62 6.15
C ILE A 742 21.02 -4.13 5.97
N GLU A 743 19.86 -4.64 5.57
CA GLU A 743 19.66 -6.07 5.28
C GLU A 743 18.85 -6.27 3.99
N ASP A 744 19.35 -7.12 3.09
CA ASP A 744 18.64 -7.52 1.87
C ASP A 744 17.74 -8.71 2.17
N ILE A 745 16.43 -8.58 1.94
CA ILE A 745 15.42 -9.60 2.23
C ILE A 745 14.79 -10.09 0.92
N GLY A 746 14.91 -11.38 0.66
CA GLY A 746 14.36 -12.00 -0.55
C GLY A 746 15.28 -13.10 -1.11
N ARG A 747 14.99 -13.64 -2.30
CA ARG A 747 13.97 -13.19 -3.25
C ARG A 747 12.56 -13.69 -2.92
N PHE A 748 11.58 -12.79 -2.84
CA PHE A 748 10.15 -13.09 -2.82
C PHE A 748 9.64 -13.45 -4.23
N TYR A 749 8.80 -14.48 -4.33
CA TYR A 749 8.23 -14.98 -5.59
C TYR A 749 6.68 -15.01 -5.55
N PRO A 750 5.98 -15.11 -6.69
CA PRO A 750 4.50 -15.19 -6.69
C PRO A 750 4.00 -16.42 -5.94
N LYS A 751 2.85 -16.31 -5.26
CA LYS A 751 2.20 -17.48 -4.62
C LYS A 751 1.38 -18.28 -5.60
N PHE A 752 0.58 -17.59 -6.41
CA PHE A 752 -0.42 -18.22 -7.25
C PHE A 752 -0.29 -17.83 -8.72
N PHE A 753 -0.74 -18.72 -9.58
CA PHE A 753 -0.88 -18.52 -11.01
C PHE A 753 -2.30 -18.84 -11.46
N ARG A 754 -2.79 -18.12 -12.48
CA ARG A 754 -4.09 -18.40 -13.10
C ARG A 754 -4.08 -18.09 -14.58
N VAL A 755 -4.82 -18.87 -15.36
CA VAL A 755 -5.09 -18.58 -16.77
C VAL A 755 -5.97 -17.34 -16.86
N ILE A 756 -5.65 -16.47 -17.79
CA ILE A 756 -6.42 -15.28 -18.14
C ILE A 756 -6.55 -15.16 -19.66
N ASN A 757 -7.40 -14.23 -20.11
CA ASN A 757 -7.71 -14.01 -21.52
C ASN A 757 -8.26 -15.26 -22.22
N THR A 758 -8.61 -15.12 -23.49
CA THR A 758 -9.06 -16.23 -24.33
C THR A 758 -7.86 -16.79 -25.07
N PRO A 759 -7.54 -18.09 -24.93
CA PRO A 759 -6.47 -18.70 -25.70
C PRO A 759 -6.79 -18.65 -27.20
N VAL A 760 -5.75 -18.55 -28.02
CA VAL A 760 -5.85 -18.59 -29.48
C VAL A 760 -5.37 -19.95 -29.94
N TRP A 761 -6.25 -20.73 -30.54
CA TRP A 761 -5.92 -22.00 -31.17
C TRP A 761 -5.70 -21.76 -32.66
N ASP A 762 -4.50 -22.06 -33.14
CA ASP A 762 -4.17 -22.01 -34.56
C ASP A 762 -4.47 -23.37 -35.16
N TYR A 763 -5.64 -23.46 -35.79
CA TYR A 763 -6.11 -24.68 -36.43
C TYR A 763 -5.37 -24.94 -37.74
N PRO A 764 -5.13 -26.23 -38.06
CA PRO A 764 -4.40 -26.60 -39.26
C PRO A 764 -5.07 -26.03 -40.50
N SER A 765 -4.26 -25.57 -41.45
CA SER A 765 -4.76 -25.19 -42.78
C SER A 765 -5.82 -24.07 -42.74
N SER A 766 -5.76 -23.17 -41.75
CA SER A 766 -6.75 -22.08 -41.57
C SER A 766 -8.20 -22.55 -41.37
N GLN A 767 -8.40 -23.78 -40.88
CA GLN A 767 -9.69 -24.31 -40.46
C GLN A 767 -10.19 -23.59 -39.18
N SER A 768 -11.40 -23.92 -38.72
CA SER A 768 -11.93 -23.46 -37.41
C SER A 768 -12.12 -24.60 -36.41
N PHE A 769 -11.62 -25.78 -36.73
CA PHE A 769 -11.69 -27.02 -35.96
C PHE A 769 -10.44 -27.86 -36.29
N ALA A 770 -10.16 -28.89 -35.50
CA ALA A 770 -9.15 -29.91 -35.84
C ALA A 770 -9.80 -31.30 -35.84
N TYR A 771 -9.39 -32.15 -36.77
CA TYR A 771 -9.72 -33.57 -36.69
C TYR A 771 -8.85 -34.25 -35.61
N MET A 772 -9.39 -35.27 -34.94
CA MET A 772 -8.56 -36.11 -34.07
C MET A 772 -7.46 -36.81 -34.89
N ASN A 773 -6.25 -36.91 -34.35
CA ASN A 773 -4.99 -37.27 -35.00
C ASN A 773 -4.41 -36.19 -35.95
N GLN A 774 -5.07 -35.05 -36.14
CA GLN A 774 -4.52 -33.94 -36.92
C GLN A 774 -3.81 -32.97 -35.96
N PRO A 775 -2.49 -32.72 -36.14
CA PRO A 775 -1.78 -31.74 -35.33
C PRO A 775 -2.29 -30.32 -35.56
N PHE A 776 -2.25 -29.51 -34.50
CA PHE A 776 -2.54 -28.08 -34.56
C PHE A 776 -1.37 -27.30 -35.16
N ASP A 777 -1.64 -26.18 -35.83
CA ASP A 777 -0.59 -25.23 -36.25
C ASP A 777 0.01 -24.52 -35.02
N GLY A 778 -0.74 -24.41 -33.92
CA GLY A 778 -0.25 -23.82 -32.67
C GLY A 778 -1.32 -23.51 -31.63
N VAL A 779 -0.86 -22.99 -30.50
CA VAL A 779 -1.72 -22.41 -29.44
C VAL A 779 -0.97 -21.32 -28.70
N SER A 780 -1.69 -20.25 -28.35
CA SER A 780 -1.21 -19.20 -27.46
C SER A 780 -2.16 -18.99 -26.28
N PHE A 781 -1.63 -18.91 -25.06
CA PHE A 781 -2.40 -18.66 -23.85
C PHE A 781 -1.64 -17.80 -22.84
N ASP A 782 -2.38 -17.10 -21.98
CA ASP A 782 -1.82 -16.18 -21.00
C ASP A 782 -2.03 -16.67 -19.56
N VAL A 783 -1.00 -16.52 -18.73
CA VAL A 783 -1.01 -16.84 -17.30
C VAL A 783 -0.58 -15.61 -16.50
N GLU A 784 -1.34 -15.27 -15.46
CA GLU A 784 -1.03 -14.19 -14.55
C GLU A 784 -0.38 -14.69 -13.27
N ALA A 785 0.59 -13.94 -12.75
CA ALA A 785 1.19 -14.15 -11.43
C ALA A 785 0.51 -13.30 -10.33
N LEU A 786 0.29 -13.90 -9.16
CA LEU A 786 -0.40 -13.30 -8.01
C LEU A 786 0.36 -13.54 -6.70
N ASN A 787 0.21 -12.64 -5.73
CA ASN A 787 0.71 -12.82 -4.37
C ASN A 787 -0.23 -13.72 -3.53
N ALA A 788 0.13 -13.98 -2.27
CA ALA A 788 -0.62 -14.85 -1.37
C ALA A 788 -2.05 -14.37 -1.04
N ASN A 789 -2.32 -13.07 -1.21
CA ASN A 789 -3.66 -12.49 -1.05
C ASN A 789 -4.47 -12.53 -2.36
N GLY A 790 -3.96 -13.17 -3.42
CA GLY A 790 -4.61 -13.22 -4.72
C GLY A 790 -4.56 -11.91 -5.52
N SER A 791 -3.74 -10.95 -5.09
CA SER A 791 -3.56 -9.66 -5.77
C SER A 791 -2.46 -9.74 -6.83
N THR A 792 -2.58 -8.92 -7.86
CA THR A 792 -1.66 -8.90 -9.01
C THR A 792 -0.30 -8.34 -8.62
N VAL A 793 0.78 -8.97 -9.09
CA VAL A 793 2.16 -8.50 -8.89
C VAL A 793 2.74 -7.95 -10.19
N GLN A 794 3.60 -6.93 -10.11
CA GLN A 794 4.12 -6.18 -11.25
C GLN A 794 5.58 -6.51 -11.58
N ASN A 795 6.39 -6.78 -10.56
CA ASN A 795 7.83 -6.95 -10.75
C ASN A 795 8.20 -8.29 -11.36
N TYR A 796 7.31 -9.29 -11.28
CA TYR A 796 7.60 -10.65 -11.73
C TYR A 796 7.95 -10.71 -13.22
N ALA A 797 7.28 -9.89 -14.04
CA ALA A 797 7.58 -9.79 -15.47
C ALA A 797 9.02 -9.32 -15.79
N SER A 798 9.68 -8.66 -14.85
CA SER A 798 11.07 -8.20 -15.00
C SER A 798 12.10 -9.18 -14.45
N PHE A 799 11.68 -10.37 -13.98
CA PHE A 799 12.62 -11.38 -13.52
C PHE A 799 13.40 -11.98 -14.68
N VAL A 800 14.65 -12.40 -14.42
CA VAL A 800 15.39 -13.20 -15.40
C VAL A 800 14.64 -14.50 -15.69
N SER A 801 14.66 -14.96 -16.94
CA SER A 801 13.81 -16.06 -17.43
C SER A 801 13.94 -17.36 -16.63
N SER A 802 15.11 -17.63 -16.04
CA SER A 802 15.36 -18.80 -15.18
C SER A 802 14.60 -18.79 -13.85
N LEU A 803 14.02 -17.65 -13.46
CA LEU A 803 13.25 -17.48 -12.22
C LEU A 803 11.75 -17.29 -12.47
N THR A 804 11.35 -17.29 -13.74
CA THR A 804 9.94 -17.20 -14.13
C THR A 804 9.35 -18.60 -14.30
N ALA A 805 8.06 -18.77 -14.01
CA ALA A 805 7.39 -20.07 -14.10
C ALA A 805 7.23 -20.50 -15.56
N SER A 806 7.34 -21.80 -15.80
CA SER A 806 6.99 -22.49 -17.05
C SER A 806 5.74 -23.32 -16.83
N PHE A 807 4.87 -23.37 -17.85
CA PHE A 807 3.68 -24.21 -17.88
C PHE A 807 3.59 -24.97 -19.22
N ALA A 808 3.08 -26.19 -19.18
CA ALA A 808 2.67 -26.97 -20.34
C ALA A 808 1.14 -27.18 -20.31
N LEU A 809 0.56 -27.61 -21.42
CA LEU A 809 -0.85 -28.00 -21.46
C LEU A 809 -1.00 -29.50 -21.16
N PHE A 810 -2.07 -29.85 -20.45
CA PHE A 810 -2.46 -31.24 -20.23
C PHE A 810 -3.98 -31.37 -20.23
N GLU A 811 -4.46 -32.59 -20.46
CA GLU A 811 -5.87 -32.93 -20.35
C GLU A 811 -6.07 -33.95 -19.22
N PRO A 812 -6.73 -33.61 -18.10
CA PRO A 812 -6.87 -34.48 -16.93
C PRO A 812 -7.69 -35.75 -17.18
N ASP A 813 -8.74 -35.70 -18.01
CA ASP A 813 -9.65 -36.83 -18.21
C ASP A 813 -9.17 -37.78 -19.32
N PHE A 814 -8.26 -37.31 -20.18
CA PHE A 814 -7.74 -38.03 -21.35
C PHE A 814 -6.21 -37.89 -21.50
N THR A 815 -5.47 -38.09 -20.40
CA THR A 815 -4.01 -37.84 -20.31
C THR A 815 -3.16 -38.58 -21.34
N GLU A 816 -3.61 -39.74 -21.83
CA GLU A 816 -2.88 -40.54 -22.83
C GLU A 816 -3.20 -40.13 -24.28
N ARG A 817 -4.20 -39.26 -24.49
CA ARG A 817 -4.68 -38.88 -25.84
C ARG A 817 -4.28 -37.47 -26.24
N PHE A 818 -4.03 -36.58 -25.28
CA PHE A 818 -3.64 -35.21 -25.59
C PHE A 818 -2.12 -35.05 -25.49
N ASN A 819 -1.48 -34.87 -26.65
CA ASN A 819 -0.06 -34.60 -26.76
C ASN A 819 0.18 -33.10 -26.78
N SER A 820 1.14 -32.65 -25.98
CA SER A 820 1.48 -31.24 -25.83
C SER A 820 2.99 -31.05 -25.63
N PRO A 821 3.68 -30.44 -26.59
CA PRO A 821 5.05 -29.97 -26.41
C PRO A 821 5.15 -28.90 -25.31
N VAL A 822 6.38 -28.66 -24.82
CA VAL A 822 6.62 -27.56 -23.87
C VAL A 822 6.55 -26.22 -24.62
N PRO A 823 5.64 -25.30 -24.27
CA PRO A 823 5.54 -23.99 -24.91
C PRO A 823 6.78 -23.13 -24.69
N ASN A 824 7.06 -22.24 -25.64
CA ASN A 824 7.91 -21.08 -25.39
C ASN A 824 7.17 -20.14 -24.44
N LYS A 825 7.91 -19.46 -23.54
CA LYS A 825 7.33 -18.50 -22.58
C LYS A 825 7.94 -17.13 -22.73
N GLN A 826 7.12 -16.09 -22.55
CA GLN A 826 7.55 -14.69 -22.43
C GLN A 826 6.74 -14.00 -21.35
N TRP A 827 7.40 -13.49 -20.31
CA TRP A 827 6.75 -12.70 -19.27
C TRP A 827 6.87 -11.21 -19.57
N SER A 828 5.78 -10.47 -19.43
CA SER A 828 5.71 -9.04 -19.71
C SER A 828 4.77 -8.32 -18.74
N LEU A 829 5.03 -7.03 -18.52
CA LEU A 829 4.17 -6.17 -17.71
C LEU A 829 3.11 -5.56 -18.62
N SER A 830 1.83 -5.85 -18.36
CA SER A 830 0.71 -5.32 -19.13
C SER A 830 -0.39 -4.84 -18.19
N SER A 831 -0.81 -3.58 -18.33
CA SER A 831 -1.84 -2.94 -17.49
C SER A 831 -1.61 -3.12 -15.98
N GLY A 832 -0.35 -3.04 -15.51
CA GLY A 832 0.00 -3.22 -14.10
C GLY A 832 -0.06 -4.67 -13.61
N ARG A 833 0.04 -5.65 -14.51
CA ARG A 833 -0.04 -7.09 -14.21
C ARG A 833 1.13 -7.81 -14.86
N SER A 834 1.77 -8.72 -14.14
CA SER A 834 2.77 -9.63 -14.72
C SER A 834 2.07 -10.78 -15.43
N ILE A 835 2.12 -10.78 -16.76
CA ILE A 835 1.47 -11.76 -17.62
C ILE A 835 2.53 -12.53 -18.40
N GLY A 836 2.48 -13.86 -18.29
CA GLY A 836 3.26 -14.79 -19.10
C GLY A 836 2.44 -15.25 -20.29
N THR A 837 2.91 -14.98 -21.50
CA THR A 837 2.35 -15.53 -22.74
C THR A 837 3.13 -16.79 -23.10
N PHE A 838 2.40 -17.87 -23.33
CA PHE A 838 2.92 -19.18 -23.67
C PHE A 838 2.47 -19.55 -25.07
N GLU A 839 3.41 -19.97 -25.91
CA GLU A 839 3.17 -20.21 -27.33
C GLU A 839 3.82 -21.52 -27.78
N ILE A 840 3.00 -22.38 -28.39
CA ILE A 840 3.45 -23.49 -29.23
C ILE A 840 3.13 -23.07 -30.65
N ALA A 841 4.12 -23.06 -31.54
CA ALA A 841 3.95 -22.71 -32.94
C ALA A 841 4.67 -23.76 -33.79
N GLU A 842 3.91 -24.49 -34.59
CA GLU A 842 4.40 -25.49 -35.53
C GLU A 842 4.46 -24.89 -36.92
N SER A 843 5.66 -24.54 -37.38
CA SER A 843 5.84 -23.85 -38.67
C SER A 843 5.52 -24.71 -39.91
N SER A 844 5.44 -26.03 -39.74
CA SER A 844 5.07 -27.03 -40.75
C SER A 844 4.72 -28.33 -40.02
N PRO A 845 3.53 -28.43 -39.41
CA PRO A 845 3.12 -29.63 -38.70
C PRO A 845 3.15 -30.85 -39.63
N THR A 846 3.50 -32.00 -39.08
CA THR A 846 3.51 -33.27 -39.81
C THR A 846 2.16 -33.98 -39.64
N THR A 847 2.10 -35.26 -40.00
CA THR A 847 0.96 -36.13 -39.68
C THR A 847 1.15 -36.90 -38.36
N ASN A 848 2.23 -36.65 -37.62
CA ASN A 848 2.60 -37.42 -36.43
C ASN A 848 2.10 -36.77 -35.12
N CYS A 849 0.88 -37.15 -34.74
CA CYS A 849 0.22 -36.67 -33.52
C CYS A 849 1.02 -36.86 -32.22
N ALA A 850 1.81 -37.94 -32.10
CA ALA A 850 2.47 -38.31 -30.84
C ALA A 850 3.65 -37.40 -30.44
N SER A 851 4.14 -36.55 -31.35
CA SER A 851 5.27 -35.64 -31.10
C SER A 851 4.93 -34.16 -31.18
N GLU A 852 3.67 -33.83 -31.47
CA GLU A 852 3.20 -32.48 -31.77
C GLU A 852 2.00 -32.13 -30.88
N LEU A 853 1.56 -30.88 -30.90
CA LEU A 853 0.33 -30.49 -30.23
C LEU A 853 -0.85 -31.14 -30.96
N CYS A 854 -1.46 -32.16 -30.35
CA CYS A 854 -2.45 -32.98 -31.05
C CYS A 854 -3.33 -33.79 -30.10
N TRP A 855 -4.57 -34.05 -30.53
CA TRP A 855 -5.50 -34.92 -29.83
C TRP A 855 -5.68 -36.24 -30.58
N GLU A 856 -5.24 -37.34 -29.99
CA GLU A 856 -5.36 -38.67 -30.57
C GLU A 856 -6.79 -39.20 -30.54
N LYS A 857 -7.21 -39.93 -31.58
CA LYS A 857 -8.43 -40.75 -31.57
C LYS A 857 -8.36 -41.79 -30.45
N ALA A 858 -9.51 -42.23 -29.95
CA ALA A 858 -9.56 -43.42 -29.10
C ALA A 858 -8.94 -44.63 -29.82
N ALA A 859 -8.50 -45.64 -29.06
CA ALA A 859 -8.08 -46.91 -29.66
C ALA A 859 -9.30 -47.62 -30.30
N THR A 860 -9.11 -48.25 -31.45
CA THR A 860 -10.18 -48.94 -32.17
C THR A 860 -10.84 -50.04 -31.34
N ALA A 861 -12.16 -49.97 -31.20
CA ALA A 861 -12.97 -50.92 -30.45
C ALA A 861 -14.43 -50.92 -30.95
N ILE A 862 -15.28 -51.77 -30.35
CA ILE A 862 -16.73 -51.73 -30.61
C ILE A 862 -17.30 -50.39 -30.11
N GLY A 863 -17.98 -49.64 -30.98
CA GLY A 863 -18.41 -48.26 -30.69
C GLY A 863 -17.24 -47.28 -30.80
N TYR A 864 -16.50 -47.38 -31.90
CA TYR A 864 -15.27 -46.63 -32.15
C TYR A 864 -15.48 -45.11 -32.26
N GLU A 865 -16.72 -44.69 -32.50
CA GLU A 865 -17.06 -43.29 -32.68
C GLU A 865 -16.78 -42.46 -31.42
N ASP A 866 -16.08 -41.34 -31.63
CA ASP A 866 -15.45 -40.57 -30.57
C ASP A 866 -15.89 -39.10 -30.58
N GLY A 867 -16.13 -38.53 -29.41
CA GLY A 867 -16.64 -37.16 -29.29
C GLY A 867 -18.05 -36.95 -29.87
N PRO A 868 -18.37 -35.75 -30.39
CA PRO A 868 -17.49 -34.60 -30.60
C PRO A 868 -17.16 -33.88 -29.29
N PHE A 869 -16.02 -33.17 -29.24
CA PHE A 869 -15.64 -32.35 -28.08
C PHE A 869 -15.63 -30.87 -28.42
N ASN A 870 -16.21 -30.05 -27.55
CA ASN A 870 -16.24 -28.57 -27.63
C ASN A 870 -16.85 -28.00 -28.93
N GLY A 871 -17.68 -28.80 -29.61
CA GLY A 871 -18.38 -28.45 -30.84
C GLY A 871 -19.88 -28.76 -30.77
N ILE A 872 -20.44 -29.35 -31.82
CA ILE A 872 -21.86 -29.74 -31.87
C ILE A 872 -22.07 -31.05 -31.11
N GLY A 873 -22.29 -31.00 -29.79
CA GLY A 873 -22.56 -32.16 -28.93
C GLY A 873 -22.37 -31.83 -27.44
N ASP A 874 -22.40 -32.86 -26.58
CA ASP A 874 -22.26 -32.72 -25.12
C ASP A 874 -20.83 -33.01 -24.61
N GLY A 875 -19.91 -33.46 -25.48
CA GLY A 875 -18.54 -33.74 -25.10
C GLY A 875 -17.75 -32.46 -24.83
N VAL A 876 -16.97 -32.45 -23.75
CA VAL A 876 -16.11 -31.33 -23.34
C VAL A 876 -14.70 -31.84 -23.04
N SER A 877 -13.68 -31.06 -23.39
CA SER A 877 -12.32 -31.23 -22.87
C SER A 877 -12.05 -30.24 -21.74
N ASN A 878 -11.07 -30.54 -20.90
CA ASN A 878 -10.68 -29.76 -19.74
C ASN A 878 -9.19 -29.36 -19.83
N ILE A 879 -8.71 -29.03 -21.04
CA ILE A 879 -7.31 -28.72 -21.31
C ILE A 879 -6.91 -27.56 -20.40
N SER A 880 -5.92 -27.83 -19.57
CA SER A 880 -5.49 -26.98 -18.46
C SER A 880 -3.98 -26.82 -18.47
N ILE A 881 -3.48 -25.82 -17.74
CA ILE A 881 -2.03 -25.64 -17.53
C ILE A 881 -1.52 -26.55 -16.41
N THR A 882 -0.31 -27.08 -16.56
CA THR A 882 0.43 -27.83 -15.54
C THR A 882 1.89 -27.39 -15.47
N ASP A 883 2.46 -27.45 -14.28
CA ASP A 883 3.88 -27.28 -14.01
C ASP A 883 4.63 -28.62 -13.81
N GLU A 884 3.90 -29.75 -13.88
CA GLU A 884 4.48 -31.08 -13.66
C GLU A 884 5.57 -31.40 -14.69
N GLY A 885 6.72 -31.90 -14.21
CA GLY A 885 7.85 -32.25 -15.06
C GLY A 885 8.66 -31.07 -15.60
N LEU A 886 8.30 -29.83 -15.24
CA LEU A 886 9.02 -28.61 -15.66
C LEU A 886 10.01 -28.14 -14.59
N PRO A 887 11.18 -27.58 -15.00
CA PRO A 887 12.24 -27.18 -14.08
C PRO A 887 12.00 -25.79 -13.46
N ASN A 888 10.88 -25.62 -12.74
CA ASN A 888 10.58 -24.38 -12.01
C ASN A 888 11.44 -24.27 -10.73
N VAL A 889 12.10 -23.11 -10.56
CA VAL A 889 13.00 -22.84 -9.43
C VAL A 889 12.23 -22.48 -8.17
N ASP A 890 11.21 -21.65 -8.32
CA ASP A 890 10.32 -21.22 -7.25
C ASP A 890 9.04 -22.08 -7.29
N PRO A 891 8.42 -22.39 -6.13
CA PRO A 891 7.17 -23.14 -6.08
C PRO A 891 6.04 -22.54 -6.92
N VAL A 892 5.27 -23.39 -7.57
CA VAL A 892 4.05 -23.03 -8.29
C VAL A 892 2.84 -23.54 -7.52
N ALA A 893 1.84 -22.68 -7.36
CA ALA A 893 0.53 -23.06 -6.85
C ALA A 893 -0.58 -22.31 -7.59
N TYR A 894 -1.80 -22.78 -7.41
CA TYR A 894 -3.00 -22.23 -8.03
C TYR A 894 -4.02 -21.91 -6.92
N GLN A 895 -4.84 -20.86 -7.09
CA GLN A 895 -5.85 -20.52 -6.09
C GLN A 895 -6.91 -21.64 -5.99
N SER A 896 -7.33 -22.02 -4.79
CA SER A 896 -8.38 -23.03 -4.64
C SER A 896 -9.69 -22.54 -5.23
N SER A 897 -10.31 -23.32 -6.12
CA SER A 897 -11.71 -23.13 -6.50
C SER A 897 -12.59 -23.35 -5.27
N GLU A 898 -13.14 -22.29 -4.67
CA GLU A 898 -14.28 -22.45 -3.78
C GLU A 898 -15.46 -23.08 -4.56
N GLU A 899 -16.45 -23.67 -3.89
CA GLU A 899 -17.50 -24.55 -4.46
C GLU A 899 -18.31 -24.01 -5.67
N ASN A 900 -18.06 -22.79 -6.15
CA ASN A 900 -18.64 -22.19 -7.36
C ASN A 900 -17.63 -21.49 -8.30
N GLY A 901 -16.32 -21.62 -8.11
CA GLY A 901 -15.29 -21.01 -8.98
C GLY A 901 -14.77 -21.96 -10.06
N SER A 902 -14.48 -21.47 -11.26
CA SER A 902 -13.79 -22.24 -12.31
C SER A 902 -12.35 -22.58 -11.88
N ASP A 903 -11.85 -23.78 -12.23
CA ASP A 903 -10.44 -24.15 -12.00
C ASP A 903 -9.54 -23.07 -12.64
N PRO A 904 -8.65 -22.39 -11.86
CA PRO A 904 -7.79 -21.34 -12.39
C PRO A 904 -6.77 -21.83 -13.42
N ARG A 905 -6.62 -23.15 -13.58
CA ARG A 905 -5.74 -23.75 -14.58
C ARG A 905 -6.42 -23.98 -15.92
N LEU A 906 -7.76 -24.04 -15.94
CA LEU A 906 -8.53 -24.38 -17.12
C LEU A 906 -8.41 -23.28 -18.17
N LEU A 907 -8.09 -23.67 -19.41
CA LEU A 907 -8.14 -22.73 -20.52
C LEU A 907 -9.58 -22.24 -20.74
N THR A 908 -9.77 -20.92 -20.81
CA THR A 908 -11.09 -20.28 -20.89
C THR A 908 -11.86 -20.61 -22.18
N THR A 909 -11.18 -21.16 -23.19
CA THR A 909 -11.80 -21.71 -24.41
C THR A 909 -11.04 -22.95 -24.86
N GLN A 910 -11.80 -24.02 -25.12
CA GLN A 910 -11.31 -25.33 -25.51
C GLN A 910 -11.46 -25.51 -27.04
N PRO A 911 -10.57 -26.27 -27.72
CA PRO A 911 -10.61 -26.39 -29.17
C PRO A 911 -11.75 -27.30 -29.64
N ASP A 912 -12.45 -26.94 -30.73
CA ASP A 912 -13.38 -27.83 -31.46
C ASP A 912 -12.61 -29.01 -32.06
N LEU A 913 -12.89 -30.21 -31.56
CA LEU A 913 -12.24 -31.46 -31.93
C LEU A 913 -13.26 -32.42 -32.55
N ARG A 914 -12.99 -32.82 -33.79
CA ARG A 914 -13.91 -33.62 -34.61
C ARG A 914 -13.34 -35.00 -34.93
N PHE A 915 -14.14 -36.04 -34.74
CA PHE A 915 -13.80 -37.37 -35.21
C PHE A 915 -14.25 -37.51 -36.67
N GLY A 916 -13.30 -37.35 -37.60
CA GLY A 916 -13.55 -37.25 -39.03
C GLY A 916 -13.28 -38.53 -39.84
N ARG A 917 -13.89 -38.62 -41.02
CA ARG A 917 -13.61 -39.65 -42.03
C ARG A 917 -13.92 -39.16 -43.45
N VAL A 918 -13.30 -39.78 -44.45
CA VAL A 918 -13.76 -39.71 -45.85
C VAL A 918 -14.65 -40.90 -46.19
N ALA A 919 -15.79 -40.67 -46.83
CA ALA A 919 -16.68 -41.70 -47.35
C ALA A 919 -16.85 -41.55 -48.87
N LEU A 920 -16.86 -42.68 -49.59
CA LEU A 920 -17.10 -42.73 -51.04
C LEU A 920 -18.41 -43.46 -51.36
N ASP A 921 -19.15 -42.96 -52.34
CA ASP A 921 -20.32 -43.65 -52.84
C ASP A 921 -19.96 -44.72 -53.87
N SER A 922 -20.66 -45.85 -53.81
CA SER A 922 -20.58 -46.91 -54.81
C SER A 922 -21.52 -46.64 -55.97
N LEU A 923 -21.01 -46.74 -57.20
CA LEU A 923 -21.75 -46.36 -58.41
C LEU A 923 -21.69 -47.43 -59.50
N GLY A 924 -22.58 -47.32 -60.48
CA GLY A 924 -22.55 -48.19 -61.65
C GLY A 924 -22.99 -47.53 -62.95
N SER A 925 -22.41 -48.01 -64.05
CA SER A 925 -22.63 -47.50 -65.41
C SER A 925 -22.61 -48.61 -66.46
N THR A 926 -22.81 -48.22 -67.72
CA THR A 926 -22.52 -49.06 -68.89
C THR A 926 -21.01 -49.20 -69.09
N VAL A 927 -20.57 -50.20 -69.85
CA VAL A 927 -19.15 -50.36 -70.22
C VAL A 927 -18.64 -49.18 -71.09
N ASN A 928 -17.32 -49.00 -71.18
CA ASN A 928 -16.67 -47.91 -71.92
C ASN A 928 -17.11 -46.50 -71.48
N THR A 929 -17.13 -46.23 -70.17
CA THR A 929 -17.50 -44.93 -69.60
C THR A 929 -16.58 -44.50 -68.46
N THR A 930 -16.51 -43.20 -68.21
CA THR A 930 -15.93 -42.62 -67.01
C THR A 930 -17.03 -42.30 -66.01
N LEU A 931 -16.81 -42.68 -64.75
CA LEU A 931 -17.67 -42.35 -63.62
C LEU A 931 -16.99 -41.28 -62.77
N ASN A 932 -17.76 -40.31 -62.30
CA ASN A 932 -17.37 -39.42 -61.22
C ASN A 932 -17.83 -40.04 -59.91
N ILE A 933 -16.94 -40.14 -58.94
CA ILE A 933 -17.20 -40.78 -57.65
C ILE A 933 -17.50 -39.69 -56.63
N PRO A 934 -18.73 -39.63 -56.08
CA PRO A 934 -19.05 -38.76 -54.98
C PRO A 934 -18.25 -39.13 -53.75
N LEU A 935 -17.59 -38.12 -53.19
CA LEU A 935 -16.82 -38.14 -51.97
C LEU A 935 -17.49 -37.20 -50.97
N ARG A 936 -17.59 -37.64 -49.71
CA ARG A 936 -17.98 -36.82 -48.57
C ARG A 936 -16.93 -36.89 -47.48
N VAL A 937 -16.53 -35.74 -46.97
CA VAL A 937 -15.81 -35.61 -45.70
C VAL A 937 -16.86 -35.46 -44.61
N GLU A 938 -16.88 -36.40 -43.66
CA GLU A 938 -17.89 -36.50 -42.62
C GLU A 938 -17.24 -36.44 -41.24
N PHE A 939 -17.99 -35.99 -40.22
CA PHE A 939 -17.60 -36.12 -38.82
C PHE A 939 -18.73 -36.68 -37.97
N TRP A 940 -18.38 -37.31 -36.85
CA TRP A 940 -19.34 -37.82 -35.89
C TRP A 940 -19.92 -36.70 -35.02
N ASN A 941 -21.25 -36.52 -35.04
CA ASN A 941 -21.92 -35.48 -34.25
C ASN A 941 -22.49 -35.97 -32.90
N GLY A 942 -22.05 -37.14 -32.43
CA GLY A 942 -22.56 -37.78 -31.21
C GLY A 942 -23.64 -38.84 -31.47
N GLY A 943 -24.26 -38.85 -32.67
CA GLY A 943 -25.26 -39.87 -33.02
C GLY A 943 -25.15 -40.46 -34.41
N ARG A 944 -24.58 -39.72 -35.38
CA ARG A 944 -24.29 -40.22 -36.72
C ARG A 944 -23.16 -39.40 -37.36
N PHE A 945 -22.58 -39.96 -38.42
CA PHE A 945 -21.75 -39.18 -39.33
C PHE A 945 -22.62 -38.19 -40.13
N VAL A 946 -22.15 -36.96 -40.21
CA VAL A 946 -22.75 -35.86 -40.99
C VAL A 946 -21.67 -35.20 -41.82
N VAL A 947 -22.05 -34.66 -42.98
CA VAL A 947 -21.12 -33.92 -43.86
C VAL A 947 -20.53 -32.73 -43.10
N ASN A 948 -19.21 -32.57 -43.19
CA ASN A 948 -18.51 -31.44 -42.61
C ASN A 948 -18.57 -30.23 -43.54
N SER A 949 -19.65 -29.44 -43.46
CA SER A 949 -19.78 -28.23 -44.27
C SER A 949 -18.77 -27.14 -43.92
N ASP A 950 -18.12 -27.23 -42.76
CA ASP A 950 -17.09 -26.28 -42.33
C ASP A 950 -15.71 -26.63 -42.92
N ASP A 951 -15.59 -27.77 -43.61
CA ASP A 951 -14.40 -28.13 -44.39
C ASP A 951 -14.54 -27.54 -45.80
N ASP A 952 -14.44 -26.20 -45.87
CA ASP A 952 -14.57 -25.43 -47.10
C ASP A 952 -13.18 -25.07 -47.66
N ALA A 953 -12.81 -25.74 -48.76
CA ALA A 953 -11.73 -25.30 -49.63
C ALA A 953 -10.27 -25.42 -49.14
N VAL A 954 -9.96 -26.26 -48.13
CA VAL A 954 -8.55 -26.53 -47.79
C VAL A 954 -8.13 -28.00 -47.92
N SER A 955 -9.07 -28.93 -47.76
CA SER A 955 -8.82 -30.35 -48.04
C SER A 955 -8.83 -30.61 -49.56
N THR A 956 -7.65 -30.69 -50.18
CA THR A 956 -7.50 -31.16 -51.56
C THR A 956 -7.31 -32.68 -51.54
N ILE A 957 -8.27 -33.42 -52.06
CA ILE A 957 -8.20 -34.89 -52.10
C ILE A 957 -8.04 -35.33 -53.56
N LEU A 958 -6.90 -35.94 -53.84
CA LEU A 958 -6.53 -36.52 -55.12
C LEU A 958 -6.99 -37.98 -55.18
N GLY A 959 -7.45 -38.40 -56.36
CA GLY A 959 -7.89 -39.77 -56.63
C GLY A 959 -6.71 -40.73 -56.76
N GLU A 960 -5.91 -40.86 -55.71
CA GLU A 960 -4.76 -41.77 -55.64
C GLU A 960 -5.20 -43.16 -55.18
N SER A 961 -4.70 -44.19 -55.86
CA SER A 961 -5.03 -45.59 -55.55
C SER A 961 -4.00 -46.57 -56.10
N THR A 962 -3.65 -47.56 -55.30
CA THR A 962 -2.83 -48.68 -55.75
C THR A 962 -3.68 -49.80 -56.34
N SER A 963 -3.64 -49.93 -57.67
CA SER A 963 -4.44 -50.91 -58.41
C SER A 963 -4.23 -52.39 -58.02
N THR A 964 -3.11 -52.74 -57.37
CA THR A 964 -2.87 -54.09 -56.85
C THR A 964 -3.65 -54.41 -55.58
N ASN A 965 -4.16 -53.38 -54.89
CA ASN A 965 -4.98 -53.51 -53.69
C ASN A 965 -6.48 -53.63 -54.05
N ASN A 966 -6.83 -53.38 -55.31
CA ASN A 966 -8.22 -53.43 -55.76
C ASN A 966 -8.73 -54.88 -55.80
N ASN A 967 -9.97 -55.06 -55.37
CA ASN A 967 -10.62 -56.37 -55.35
C ASN A 967 -11.68 -56.47 -56.45
N ASN A 968 -11.49 -57.41 -57.38
CA ASN A 968 -12.49 -57.71 -58.40
C ASN A 968 -13.54 -58.64 -57.82
N ILE A 969 -14.65 -58.07 -57.34
CA ILE A 969 -15.78 -58.78 -56.74
C ILE A 969 -16.45 -59.71 -57.77
N TRP A 970 -16.63 -59.22 -59.00
CA TRP A 970 -17.26 -59.98 -60.07
C TRP A 970 -16.72 -59.56 -61.44
N VAL A 971 -16.55 -60.53 -62.34
CA VAL A 971 -16.09 -60.31 -63.72
C VAL A 971 -16.88 -61.22 -64.65
N GLU A 972 -17.20 -60.74 -65.84
CA GLU A 972 -17.88 -61.52 -66.88
C GLU A 972 -17.16 -62.85 -67.17
N GLU A 973 -17.93 -63.93 -67.25
CA GLU A 973 -17.41 -65.28 -67.42
C GLU A 973 -16.54 -65.41 -68.69
N GLY A 974 -15.31 -65.89 -68.53
CA GLY A 974 -14.35 -66.05 -69.63
C GLY A 974 -13.68 -64.75 -70.09
N GLN A 975 -13.93 -63.62 -69.42
CA GLN A 975 -13.21 -62.36 -69.62
C GLN A 975 -12.14 -62.15 -68.53
N THR A 976 -11.26 -61.17 -68.75
CA THR A 976 -10.28 -60.69 -67.76
C THR A 976 -10.70 -59.28 -67.35
N ALA A 977 -10.67 -58.99 -66.05
CA ALA A 977 -10.97 -57.66 -65.54
C ALA A 977 -9.98 -56.62 -66.11
N GLU A 978 -10.49 -55.46 -66.45
CA GLU A 978 -9.68 -54.26 -66.64
C GLU A 978 -9.13 -53.79 -65.29
N THR A 979 -7.86 -53.43 -65.26
CA THR A 979 -7.24 -52.78 -64.10
C THR A 979 -7.79 -51.37 -63.99
N LEU A 980 -8.56 -51.12 -62.94
CA LEU A 980 -9.10 -49.80 -62.63
C LEU A 980 -8.23 -49.10 -61.58
N SER A 981 -8.25 -47.78 -61.61
CA SER A 981 -7.70 -46.90 -60.58
C SER A 981 -8.55 -45.64 -60.49
N PHE A 982 -8.51 -44.97 -59.34
CA PHE A 982 -8.91 -43.58 -59.26
C PHE A 982 -7.96 -42.69 -60.07
N ALA A 983 -8.47 -41.53 -60.47
CA ALA A 983 -7.74 -40.47 -61.15
C ALA A 983 -8.43 -39.12 -60.89
N ASN A 984 -7.75 -38.02 -61.22
CA ASN A 984 -8.20 -36.65 -60.95
C ASN A 984 -8.33 -36.40 -59.44
N GLY A 985 -9.40 -35.75 -58.99
CA GLY A 985 -9.49 -35.19 -57.64
C GLY A 985 -9.21 -33.69 -57.61
N GLY A 986 -9.31 -33.10 -56.43
CA GLY A 986 -9.21 -31.66 -56.24
C GLY A 986 -9.88 -31.22 -54.95
N LEU A 987 -10.27 -29.95 -54.94
CA LEU A 987 -10.85 -29.28 -53.79
C LEU A 987 -12.16 -29.95 -53.33
N VAL A 988 -12.28 -30.19 -52.02
CA VAL A 988 -13.54 -30.47 -51.35
C VAL A 988 -14.24 -29.16 -51.02
N ASN A 989 -15.51 -29.02 -51.36
CA ASN A 989 -16.32 -27.84 -51.07
C ASN A 989 -17.51 -28.24 -50.20
N ASP A 990 -17.71 -27.55 -49.08
CA ASP A 990 -18.75 -27.84 -48.09
C ASP A 990 -18.76 -29.34 -47.67
N GLY A 991 -17.57 -29.95 -47.56
CA GLY A 991 -17.41 -31.35 -47.23
C GLY A 991 -17.75 -32.34 -48.37
N GLU A 992 -17.99 -31.90 -49.60
CA GLU A 992 -18.32 -32.78 -50.74
C GLU A 992 -17.43 -32.56 -51.98
N SER A 993 -17.23 -33.61 -52.78
CA SER A 993 -16.55 -33.52 -54.09
C SER A 993 -16.98 -34.64 -55.04
N ASP A 994 -17.16 -34.32 -56.32
CA ASP A 994 -17.41 -35.28 -57.42
C ASP A 994 -16.25 -35.32 -58.44
N SER A 995 -15.05 -34.89 -58.01
CA SER A 995 -13.90 -34.66 -58.89
C SER A 995 -13.04 -35.90 -59.14
N ILE A 996 -13.13 -36.91 -58.25
CA ILE A 996 -12.47 -38.19 -58.42
C ILE A 996 -13.19 -38.99 -59.50
N THR A 997 -12.44 -39.62 -60.39
CA THR A 997 -13.01 -40.39 -61.51
C THR A 997 -12.43 -41.79 -61.62
N VAL A 998 -13.22 -42.70 -62.17
CA VAL A 998 -12.78 -44.04 -62.60
C VAL A 998 -13.17 -44.24 -64.05
N THR A 999 -12.21 -44.59 -64.90
CA THR A 999 -12.44 -44.85 -66.32
C THR A 999 -12.31 -46.33 -66.62
N HIS A 1000 -13.35 -46.92 -67.21
CA HIS A 1000 -13.34 -48.28 -67.73
C HIS A 1000 -13.43 -48.22 -69.25
N SER A 1001 -12.37 -48.62 -69.95
CA SER A 1001 -12.20 -48.51 -71.41
C SER A 1001 -12.44 -49.84 -72.15
N SER A 1002 -12.72 -50.93 -71.44
CA SER A 1002 -13.02 -52.23 -72.01
C SER A 1002 -14.53 -52.47 -72.19
N GLN A 1003 -14.89 -53.53 -72.92
CA GLN A 1003 -16.28 -54.00 -73.04
C GLN A 1003 -16.65 -55.07 -72.01
N VAL A 1004 -15.75 -55.38 -71.07
CA VAL A 1004 -15.96 -56.41 -70.05
C VAL A 1004 -16.94 -55.90 -69.00
N ARG A 1005 -17.89 -56.73 -68.59
CA ARG A 1005 -18.71 -56.41 -67.41
C ARG A 1005 -17.91 -56.78 -66.15
N GLN A 1006 -17.75 -55.84 -65.23
CA GLN A 1006 -17.03 -56.09 -63.98
C GLN A 1006 -17.55 -55.25 -62.82
N GLN A 1007 -17.31 -55.74 -61.62
CA GLN A 1007 -17.50 -55.05 -60.37
C GLN A 1007 -16.18 -55.10 -59.60
N THR A 1008 -15.65 -53.93 -59.29
CA THR A 1008 -14.34 -53.77 -58.63
C THR A 1008 -14.48 -52.82 -57.46
N GLN A 1009 -13.93 -53.20 -56.31
CA GLN A 1009 -13.72 -52.33 -55.16
C GLN A 1009 -12.35 -51.66 -55.31
N ILE A 1010 -12.32 -50.33 -55.20
CA ILE A 1010 -11.13 -49.49 -55.35
C ILE A 1010 -10.96 -48.67 -54.07
N TRP A 1011 -9.74 -48.63 -53.53
CA TRP A 1011 -9.38 -47.93 -52.29
C TRP A 1011 -8.71 -46.59 -52.62
N LEU A 1012 -9.09 -45.54 -51.89
CA LEU A 1012 -8.52 -44.20 -52.00
C LEU A 1012 -7.46 -44.01 -50.93
N GLU A 1013 -6.21 -43.80 -51.31
CA GLU A 1013 -5.09 -43.68 -50.38
C GLU A 1013 -5.08 -42.31 -49.68
N LEU A 1014 -5.29 -42.27 -48.36
CA LEU A 1014 -5.28 -41.01 -47.60
C LEU A 1014 -3.94 -40.73 -46.92
N ASP A 1015 -3.15 -41.76 -46.60
CA ASP A 1015 -1.86 -41.65 -45.87
C ASP A 1015 -0.63 -41.65 -46.81
N ASN A 1016 -0.82 -41.29 -48.07
CA ASN A 1016 0.29 -41.13 -49.02
C ASN A 1016 0.77 -39.67 -49.06
N THR A 1017 1.91 -39.41 -49.68
CA THR A 1017 2.50 -38.07 -49.74
C THR A 1017 1.69 -37.05 -50.56
N ASP A 1018 0.73 -37.51 -51.34
CA ASP A 1018 -0.09 -36.66 -52.21
C ASP A 1018 -1.34 -36.15 -51.48
N ASN A 1019 -1.97 -36.99 -50.64
CA ASN A 1019 -3.14 -36.62 -49.83
C ASN A 1019 -2.77 -36.21 -48.39
N ASP A 1020 -1.81 -36.88 -47.75
CA ASP A 1020 -1.26 -36.55 -46.42
C ASP A 1020 -2.32 -36.29 -45.32
N MET A 1021 -3.39 -37.10 -45.32
CA MET A 1021 -4.56 -36.96 -44.44
C MET A 1021 -4.92 -38.27 -43.70
N PRO A 1022 -3.98 -38.92 -42.98
CA PRO A 1022 -4.26 -40.17 -42.28
C PRO A 1022 -5.36 -40.05 -41.21
N TRP A 1023 -5.60 -38.85 -40.65
CA TRP A 1023 -6.67 -38.60 -39.68
C TRP A 1023 -8.09 -38.79 -40.22
N LEU A 1024 -8.28 -38.87 -41.55
CA LEU A 1024 -9.59 -39.14 -42.17
C LEU A 1024 -9.81 -40.61 -42.55
N ARG A 1025 -8.88 -41.51 -42.18
CA ARG A 1025 -9.12 -42.96 -42.20
C ARG A 1025 -10.16 -43.33 -41.14
N TYR A 1026 -10.82 -44.49 -41.32
CA TYR A 1026 -11.85 -44.98 -40.39
C TYR A 1026 -11.85 -46.50 -40.36
N ASN A 1027 -12.35 -47.09 -39.27
CA ASN A 1027 -12.56 -48.54 -39.18
C ASN A 1027 -13.81 -48.96 -39.96
N TRP A 1028 -13.62 -49.37 -41.21
CA TRP A 1028 -14.70 -49.85 -42.09
C TRP A 1028 -15.08 -51.31 -41.87
N ASP A 1029 -14.35 -52.04 -40.99
CA ASP A 1029 -14.52 -53.47 -40.71
C ASP A 1029 -14.49 -54.34 -41.99
N ASP A 1030 -13.60 -53.99 -42.93
CA ASP A 1030 -13.44 -54.71 -44.20
C ASP A 1030 -12.21 -55.62 -44.19
N ASP A 1031 -12.44 -56.93 -44.14
CA ASP A 1031 -11.42 -57.99 -44.17
C ASP A 1031 -10.51 -57.94 -45.41
N LEU A 1032 -10.86 -57.17 -46.44
CA LEU A 1032 -10.15 -57.07 -47.72
C LEU A 1032 -9.23 -55.85 -47.80
N ALA A 1033 -9.28 -54.95 -46.84
CA ALA A 1033 -8.36 -53.81 -46.79
C ALA A 1033 -6.93 -54.31 -46.55
N SER A 1034 -6.02 -53.95 -47.45
CA SER A 1034 -4.62 -54.37 -47.39
C SER A 1034 -3.75 -53.50 -46.48
N ASP A 1035 -4.24 -52.31 -46.12
CA ASP A 1035 -3.58 -51.32 -45.28
C ASP A 1035 -4.46 -51.07 -44.04
N ASP A 1036 -4.07 -51.69 -42.93
CA ASP A 1036 -4.70 -51.54 -41.61
C ASP A 1036 -3.65 -50.94 -40.66
N ALA A 1037 -3.84 -49.67 -40.32
CA ALA A 1037 -3.00 -48.94 -39.38
C ALA A 1037 -3.86 -48.62 -38.15
N ASN A 1038 -3.49 -49.18 -37.00
CA ASN A 1038 -4.21 -49.01 -35.73
C ASN A 1038 -5.71 -49.36 -35.81
N GLY A 1039 -6.13 -50.27 -36.70
CA GLY A 1039 -7.54 -50.66 -36.88
C GLY A 1039 -8.33 -49.75 -37.82
N GLU A 1040 -7.70 -48.74 -38.44
CA GLU A 1040 -8.33 -47.85 -39.44
C GLU A 1040 -7.85 -48.19 -40.86
N GLN A 1041 -8.78 -48.11 -41.82
CA GLN A 1041 -8.53 -48.38 -43.23
C GLN A 1041 -8.85 -47.15 -44.08
N ASP A 1042 -8.21 -47.08 -45.25
CA ASP A 1042 -8.60 -46.16 -46.31
C ASP A 1042 -10.04 -46.42 -46.78
N PRO A 1043 -10.79 -45.41 -47.24
CA PRO A 1043 -12.13 -45.63 -47.77
C PRO A 1043 -12.11 -46.28 -49.15
N SER A 1044 -13.15 -47.04 -49.48
CA SER A 1044 -13.32 -47.64 -50.81
C SER A 1044 -14.65 -47.31 -51.47
N SER A 1045 -14.67 -47.42 -52.79
CA SER A 1045 -15.88 -47.39 -53.61
C SER A 1045 -15.99 -48.68 -54.43
N VAL A 1046 -17.19 -49.25 -54.49
CA VAL A 1046 -17.49 -50.36 -55.40
C VAL A 1046 -18.07 -49.79 -56.69
N VAL A 1047 -17.31 -49.93 -57.78
CA VAL A 1047 -17.73 -49.50 -59.12
C VAL A 1047 -18.19 -50.68 -59.95
N THR A 1048 -19.35 -50.56 -60.60
CA THR A 1048 -19.95 -51.61 -61.43
C THR A 1048 -20.10 -51.15 -62.88
N PHE A 1049 -19.40 -51.80 -63.81
CA PHE A 1049 -19.50 -51.55 -65.24
C PHE A 1049 -20.25 -52.68 -65.96
N GLY A 1050 -21.19 -52.31 -66.83
CA GLY A 1050 -22.00 -53.27 -67.59
C GLY A 1050 -23.42 -53.49 -67.05
N ILE A 1051 -24.00 -52.48 -66.39
CA ILE A 1051 -25.42 -52.45 -66.04
C ILE A 1051 -26.24 -52.11 -67.29
N TYR A 1052 -27.19 -52.97 -67.66
CA TYR A 1052 -28.08 -52.73 -68.80
C TYR A 1052 -29.14 -51.68 -68.45
N ARG A 1053 -29.22 -50.57 -69.22
CA ARG A 1053 -30.42 -49.72 -69.22
C ARG A 1053 -31.58 -50.51 -69.85
N GLY A 1054 -32.59 -50.84 -69.06
CA GLY A 1054 -33.89 -51.25 -69.59
C GLY A 1054 -34.55 -50.11 -70.37
N ASN A 1055 -35.58 -50.43 -71.17
CA ASN A 1055 -36.38 -49.46 -71.93
C ASN A 1055 -36.92 -48.34 -71.02
N ASP A 1056 -36.85 -47.06 -71.46
CA ASP A 1056 -37.19 -45.81 -70.72
C ASP A 1056 -38.61 -45.74 -70.08
N ARG A 1057 -39.41 -46.80 -70.18
CA ARG A 1057 -40.78 -46.90 -69.65
C ARG A 1057 -40.93 -47.77 -68.40
N VAL A 1058 -39.82 -48.32 -67.87
CA VAL A 1058 -39.83 -49.14 -66.64
C VAL A 1058 -38.80 -48.58 -65.65
N ILE A 1059 -39.27 -48.15 -64.48
CA ILE A 1059 -38.41 -47.76 -63.35
C ILE A 1059 -37.96 -49.04 -62.64
N PHE A 1060 -36.67 -49.34 -62.68
CA PHE A 1060 -36.06 -50.28 -61.73
C PHE A 1060 -35.83 -49.54 -60.42
N ARG A 1061 -36.51 -49.95 -59.34
CA ARG A 1061 -36.13 -49.56 -57.98
C ARG A 1061 -34.90 -50.38 -57.62
N GLY A 1062 -33.71 -49.79 -57.76
CA GLY A 1062 -32.50 -50.31 -57.12
C GLY A 1062 -32.50 -49.87 -55.66
N GLU A 1063 -32.59 -50.83 -54.75
CA GLU A 1063 -32.22 -50.59 -53.35
C GLU A 1063 -30.68 -50.52 -53.25
N PRO A 1064 -30.11 -49.64 -52.41
CA PRO A 1064 -28.67 -49.62 -52.17
C PRO A 1064 -28.22 -50.99 -51.62
N GLY A 1065 -27.16 -51.58 -52.21
CA GLY A 1065 -26.54 -52.81 -51.70
C GLY A 1065 -26.90 -54.13 -52.39
N LEU A 1066 -27.69 -54.12 -53.47
CA LEU A 1066 -27.97 -55.34 -54.26
C LEU A 1066 -27.14 -55.38 -55.54
N ILE A 1067 -25.94 -55.96 -55.46
CA ILE A 1067 -25.10 -56.28 -56.62
C ILE A 1067 -24.58 -57.71 -56.45
N GLY A 1068 -24.97 -58.60 -57.37
CA GLY A 1068 -24.59 -60.01 -57.38
C GLY A 1068 -25.69 -60.93 -57.94
N GLN A 1069 -25.72 -61.11 -59.26
CA GLN A 1069 -26.16 -62.35 -59.90
C GLN A 1069 -25.15 -62.74 -60.98
#